data_AF-A0A349UKG4-F1
#
_entry.id   AF-A0A349UKG4-F1
#
_cell.length_a   1.000
_cell.length_b   1.000
_cell.length_c   1.000
_cell.angle_alpha   90.00
_cell.angle_beta   90.00
_cell.angle_gamma   90.00
#
_symmetry.space_group_name_H-M   'P 1'
#
loop_
_entity.id
_entity.type
_entity.pdbx_description
1 polymer ?
#
loop_
_entity_poly.entity_id
_entity_poly.type
_entity_poly.pdbx_seq_one_letter_code
_entity_poly.pdbx_strand_id
1 'polypeptide(L)'
;MNPISRLFLCCLVLSSVSVFAQNEQPSGLSAEIMGLVTRAGNASDDTERLKLLNELKARGDISPELRAETEKILTVVQGWVDSDGKKQKLGACIDRFKEKYWAANSIPKNSPLYPIEVAYRARLSVGSLLQSPPANPAAAKRAFEKQKARLVAASQAFPNNALLKMYAGTPTPWVRTYPDDAHAPEWANLQRRSLEGFTDIIHWWIDNRQQTSGEFGGGIGDDVEMWRWWVPVLIGFSDPKIEAAQEKLSRRALARLDAHGGYVTMSDAEHSTEDFSDSVTPMLHLQPDNREWFDRALTVEKFMREKWLGQNQRGFWQFKNVMFGSQGIGTNASNAFETPYHARATQPLMVAWLRTDDERIGLLAKDWLAGWIDATAREELGKPAGIIPAAVHWPSGAPRSEAEDQWWHPYKRTLYDFPNAMALLTDSLLAAWQQTGDEKYLQPIRSMARICLENRNASAGAAPGSAAWCAYKLLTHTRQGPFLLTVAKYTLLTGDRTYESLINDAYVSFRLSGNRQPMVDALRKSADALSRNFECYTTEVRWTDRVVDFPRRYYASAVPELAALPDYTLIFNTATGNAGMAMNYANNAVRWLTSPRNIAALVTDTGKKKFAAELYHFGDKPREMEAELLLLERGQYEAVLRMTDGAKKELSRQSFAVKGARARVKITLPSRELCFLEISAR
;
A
#
# COMPACT_ATOMS: atom_id res chain seq x y z
N MET A 1 -35.03 20.96 -28.80
CA MET A 1 -35.59 21.22 -27.44
C MET A 1 -34.95 22.49 -26.87
N ASN A 2 -35.78 23.34 -26.26
CA ASN A 2 -35.60 24.76 -25.96
C ASN A 2 -34.52 25.05 -24.87
N PRO A 3 -33.86 26.24 -24.84
CA PRO A 3 -32.84 26.61 -23.85
C PRO A 3 -33.39 26.98 -22.46
N ILE A 4 -34.68 26.74 -22.19
CA ILE A 4 -35.36 27.09 -20.93
C ILE A 4 -35.24 25.98 -19.87
N SER A 5 -34.74 24.79 -20.25
CA SER A 5 -34.66 23.63 -19.33
C SER A 5 -33.40 23.59 -18.45
N ARG A 6 -32.48 24.55 -18.55
CA ARG A 6 -31.26 24.61 -17.71
C ARG A 6 -31.41 25.38 -16.40
N LEU A 7 -32.48 26.15 -16.21
CA LEU A 7 -32.68 26.92 -14.97
C LEU A 7 -33.40 26.17 -13.84
N PHE A 8 -34.04 25.02 -14.13
CA PHE A 8 -34.82 24.28 -13.11
C PHE A 8 -34.06 23.16 -12.39
N LEU A 9 -32.79 22.89 -12.74
CA LEU A 9 -31.97 21.86 -12.09
C LEU A 9 -31.01 22.40 -11.02
N CYS A 10 -30.97 23.72 -10.79
CA CYS A 10 -30.16 24.33 -9.71
C CYS A 10 -30.91 24.53 -8.39
N CYS A 11 -32.24 24.39 -8.35
CA CYS A 11 -33.03 24.72 -7.15
C CYS A 11 -33.44 23.52 -6.27
N LEU A 12 -33.02 22.29 -6.60
CA LEU A 12 -33.41 21.07 -5.85
C LEU A 12 -32.25 20.35 -5.14
N VAL A 13 -31.05 20.93 -5.12
CA VAL A 13 -29.90 20.47 -4.30
C VAL A 13 -29.59 21.45 -3.14
N LEU A 14 -30.27 22.59 -3.08
CA LEU A 14 -30.05 23.63 -2.05
C LEU A 14 -30.94 23.51 -0.80
N SER A 15 -31.88 22.57 -0.73
CA SER A 15 -32.81 22.43 0.41
C SER A 15 -32.26 21.68 1.63
N SER A 16 -30.94 21.53 1.76
CA SER A 16 -30.31 21.07 3.02
C SER A 16 -29.09 21.91 3.45
N VAL A 17 -28.82 23.03 2.76
CA VAL A 17 -27.68 23.92 3.06
C VAL A 17 -28.21 25.33 3.25
N SER A 18 -29.00 25.54 4.29
CA SER A 18 -29.38 26.86 4.81
C SER A 18 -30.08 26.67 6.15
N VAL A 19 -29.31 26.62 7.25
CA VAL A 19 -29.55 27.34 8.52
C VAL A 19 -28.27 27.16 9.38
N PHE A 20 -27.20 27.86 9.02
CA PHE A 20 -26.24 28.38 10.00
C PHE A 20 -26.13 29.92 9.84
N ALA A 21 -27.15 30.52 9.23
CA ALA A 21 -27.27 31.97 9.18
C ALA A 21 -27.68 32.46 10.57
N GLN A 22 -26.76 33.17 11.23
CA GLN A 22 -26.99 34.02 12.39
C GLN A 22 -27.98 33.45 13.42
N ASN A 23 -27.57 32.40 14.14
CA ASN A 23 -28.20 32.16 15.43
C ASN A 23 -27.78 33.31 16.35
N GLU A 24 -28.74 34.11 16.77
CA GLU A 24 -28.70 34.80 18.06
C GLU A 24 -28.09 33.83 19.09
N GLN A 25 -27.21 34.34 19.96
CA GLN A 25 -26.68 33.52 21.05
C GLN A 25 -27.84 32.79 21.72
N PRO A 26 -27.76 31.46 21.95
CA PRO A 26 -28.83 30.73 22.60
C PRO A 26 -29.17 31.47 23.90
N SER A 27 -30.36 32.07 23.90
CA SER A 27 -30.80 32.98 24.95
C SER A 27 -30.84 32.20 26.26
N GLY A 28 -29.90 32.47 27.17
CA GLY A 28 -29.85 31.89 28.50
C GLY A 28 -28.57 31.18 28.92
N LEU A 29 -27.57 30.99 28.04
CA LEU A 29 -26.26 30.42 28.46
C LEU A 29 -25.26 31.51 28.85
N SER A 30 -24.50 31.28 29.93
CA SER A 30 -23.43 32.20 30.34
C SER A 30 -22.31 32.23 29.29
N ALA A 31 -21.63 33.38 29.19
CA ALA A 31 -20.47 33.52 28.30
C ALA A 31 -19.37 32.50 28.59
N GLU A 32 -19.25 32.07 29.85
CA GLU A 32 -18.29 31.06 30.30
C GLU A 32 -18.63 29.66 29.77
N ILE A 33 -19.91 29.25 29.85
CA ILE A 33 -20.40 27.97 29.29
C ILE A 33 -20.21 27.95 27.76
N MET A 34 -20.59 29.03 27.07
CA MET A 34 -20.38 29.14 25.63
C MET A 34 -18.89 29.13 25.27
N GLY A 35 -18.04 29.75 26.08
CA GLY A 35 -16.59 29.69 25.94
C GLY A 35 -16.04 28.27 26.02
N LEU A 36 -16.53 27.43 26.94
CA LEU A 36 -16.16 26.02 27.03
C LEU A 36 -16.61 25.23 25.80
N VAL A 37 -17.84 25.44 25.32
CA VAL A 37 -18.33 24.78 24.09
C VAL A 37 -17.48 25.19 22.89
N THR A 38 -17.20 26.48 22.72
CA THR A 38 -16.36 26.98 21.63
C THR A 38 -14.94 26.44 21.70
N ARG A 39 -14.33 26.36 22.89
CA ARG A 39 -13.00 25.75 23.05
C ARG A 39 -13.03 24.25 22.73
N ALA A 40 -14.02 23.52 23.22
CA ALA A 40 -14.16 22.08 22.93
C ALA A 40 -14.37 21.82 21.43
N GLY A 41 -15.20 22.62 20.77
CA GLY A 41 -15.41 22.53 19.33
C GLY A 41 -14.20 22.92 18.50
N ASN A 42 -13.38 23.87 18.97
CA ASN A 42 -12.16 24.30 18.29
C ASN A 42 -10.91 23.46 18.59
N ALA A 43 -10.92 22.66 19.65
CA ALA A 43 -9.83 21.72 19.93
C ALA A 43 -9.60 20.81 18.73
N SER A 44 -8.35 20.68 18.26
CA SER A 44 -8.00 19.73 17.19
C SER A 44 -7.59 18.36 17.74
N ASP A 45 -7.19 18.31 19.01
CA ASP A 45 -6.88 17.11 19.77
C ASP A 45 -8.13 16.57 20.49
N ASP A 46 -8.45 15.28 20.28
CA ASP A 46 -9.61 14.63 20.89
C ASP A 46 -9.49 14.46 22.43
N THR A 47 -8.27 14.35 22.97
CA THR A 47 -7.99 14.31 24.42
C THR A 47 -8.23 15.67 25.07
N GLU A 48 -7.83 16.76 24.40
CA GLU A 48 -8.14 18.12 24.86
C GLU A 48 -9.65 18.35 24.86
N ARG A 49 -10.34 17.95 23.78
CA ARG A 49 -11.80 18.05 23.70
C ARG A 49 -12.48 17.26 24.81
N LEU A 50 -12.03 16.04 25.09
CA LEU A 50 -12.52 15.20 26.17
C LEU A 50 -12.40 15.92 27.52
N LYS A 51 -11.25 16.54 27.80
CA LYS A 51 -11.01 17.32 29.02
C LYS A 51 -12.00 18.49 29.14
N LEU A 52 -12.16 19.27 28.07
CA LEU A 52 -13.06 20.44 28.05
C LEU A 52 -14.53 20.06 28.21
N LEU A 53 -14.96 18.94 27.63
CA LEU A 53 -16.33 18.44 27.80
C LEU A 53 -16.57 17.87 29.20
N ASN A 54 -15.56 17.27 29.83
CA ASN A 54 -15.67 16.86 31.23
C ASN A 54 -15.75 18.08 32.16
N GLU A 55 -15.00 19.15 31.87
CA GLU A 55 -15.11 20.44 32.57
C GLU A 55 -16.53 21.02 32.42
N LEU A 56 -17.07 21.03 31.20
CA LEU A 56 -18.45 21.44 30.94
C LEU A 56 -19.47 20.60 31.75
N LYS A 57 -19.32 19.27 31.76
CA LYS A 57 -20.19 18.37 32.53
C LYS A 57 -20.14 18.65 34.04
N ALA A 58 -18.97 19.03 34.56
CA ALA A 58 -18.74 19.28 35.99
C ALA A 58 -19.34 20.62 36.48
N ARG A 59 -19.72 21.52 35.57
CA ARG A 59 -20.35 22.79 35.90
C ARG A 59 -21.66 22.60 36.67
N GLY A 60 -21.88 23.39 37.72
CA GLY A 60 -23.11 23.37 38.52
C GLY A 60 -24.25 24.20 37.91
N ASP A 61 -23.91 25.12 37.01
CA ASP A 61 -24.78 26.13 36.41
C ASP A 61 -25.29 25.77 34.99
N ILE A 62 -25.01 24.56 34.50
CA ILE A 62 -25.60 24.05 33.25
C ILE A 62 -26.96 23.37 33.51
N SER A 63 -27.87 23.48 32.54
CA SER A 63 -29.21 22.86 32.65
C SER A 63 -29.12 21.31 32.62
N PRO A 64 -30.12 20.60 33.17
CA PRO A 64 -30.20 19.14 33.09
C PRO A 64 -30.14 18.62 31.66
N GLU A 65 -30.74 19.34 30.71
CA GLU A 65 -30.76 19.00 29.29
C GLU A 65 -29.34 19.09 28.69
N LEU A 66 -28.66 20.22 28.87
CA LEU A 66 -27.29 20.41 28.38
C LEU A 66 -26.32 19.41 29.02
N ARG A 67 -26.53 19.05 30.30
CA ARG A 67 -25.75 18.00 30.97
C ARG A 67 -25.94 16.65 30.30
N ALA A 68 -27.18 16.23 30.03
CA ALA A 68 -27.47 14.97 29.36
C ALA A 68 -26.95 14.94 27.91
N GLU A 69 -27.02 16.05 27.20
CA GLU A 69 -26.41 16.21 25.88
C GLU A 69 -24.88 16.09 25.93
N THR A 70 -24.24 16.72 26.92
CA THR A 70 -22.80 16.62 27.14
C THR A 70 -22.37 15.17 27.42
N GLU A 71 -23.14 14.41 28.18
CA GLU A 71 -22.87 12.99 28.47
C GLU A 71 -22.91 12.11 27.21
N LYS A 72 -23.87 12.36 26.31
CA LYS A 72 -23.95 11.65 25.02
C LYS A 72 -22.69 11.91 24.19
N ILE A 73 -22.26 13.17 24.08
CA ILE A 73 -21.05 13.53 23.32
C ILE A 73 -19.78 13.00 23.98
N LEU A 74 -19.68 13.08 25.31
CA LEU A 74 -18.56 12.53 26.08
C LEU A 74 -18.37 11.04 25.83
N THR A 75 -19.45 10.27 25.73
CA THR A 75 -19.39 8.83 25.43
C THR A 75 -18.67 8.56 24.11
N VAL A 76 -18.95 9.38 23.09
CA VAL A 76 -18.36 9.24 21.75
C VAL A 76 -16.91 9.71 21.72
N VAL A 77 -16.63 10.86 22.32
CA VAL A 77 -15.27 11.42 22.41
C VAL A 77 -14.36 10.49 23.20
N GLN A 78 -14.83 9.96 24.33
CA GLN A 78 -14.07 8.99 25.13
C GLN A 78 -13.80 7.72 24.32
N GLY A 79 -14.81 7.17 23.63
CA GLY A 79 -14.63 5.99 22.78
C GLY A 79 -13.62 6.22 21.66
N TRP A 80 -13.59 7.44 21.09
CA TRP A 80 -12.60 7.85 20.11
C TRP A 80 -11.19 7.85 20.70
N VAL A 81 -10.98 8.56 21.81
CA VAL A 81 -9.68 8.64 22.52
C VAL A 81 -9.19 7.27 22.99
N ASP A 82 -10.08 6.42 23.51
CA ASP A 82 -9.74 5.07 23.96
C ASP A 82 -9.29 4.16 22.80
N SER A 83 -9.86 4.39 21.61
CA SER A 83 -9.46 3.69 20.38
C SER A 83 -8.16 4.22 19.77
N ASP A 84 -7.79 5.47 20.11
CA ASP A 84 -6.52 6.11 19.75
C ASP A 84 -5.32 5.56 20.54
N GLY A 85 -5.56 4.74 21.58
CA GLY A 85 -4.52 4.12 22.40
C GLY A 85 -4.25 2.63 22.14
N LYS A 86 -3.26 2.09 22.88
CA LYS A 86 -2.83 0.67 22.91
C LYS A 86 -3.88 -0.33 23.43
N LYS A 87 -5.11 0.11 23.69
CA LYS A 87 -6.08 -0.62 24.55
C LYS A 87 -7.21 -1.31 23.80
N GLN A 88 -7.58 -0.85 22.60
CA GLN A 88 -8.72 -1.40 21.86
C GLN A 88 -8.42 -1.52 20.36
N LYS A 89 -9.16 -2.41 19.67
CA LYS A 89 -9.13 -2.49 18.22
C LYS A 89 -9.65 -1.18 17.61
N LEU A 90 -8.92 -0.65 16.64
CA LEU A 90 -9.09 0.67 16.07
C LEU A 90 -10.43 0.82 15.32
N GLY A 91 -10.85 -0.20 14.56
CA GLY A 91 -12.17 -0.26 13.93
C GLY A 91 -13.36 -0.41 14.91
N ALA A 92 -13.11 -0.87 16.15
CA ALA A 92 -14.18 -1.15 17.11
C ALA A 92 -14.91 0.12 17.57
N CYS A 93 -14.25 1.29 17.52
CA CYS A 93 -14.91 2.57 17.78
C CYS A 93 -15.99 2.84 16.72
N ILE A 94 -15.67 2.66 15.44
CA ILE A 94 -16.64 2.84 14.35
C ILE A 94 -17.77 1.84 14.46
N ASP A 95 -17.46 0.57 14.75
CA ASP A 95 -18.49 -0.46 14.94
C ASP A 95 -19.43 -0.16 16.12
N ARG A 96 -18.88 0.36 17.22
CA ARG A 96 -19.64 0.76 18.41
C ARG A 96 -20.62 1.90 18.11
N PHE A 97 -20.21 2.86 17.29
CA PHE A 97 -20.97 4.07 16.98
C PHE A 97 -21.66 4.04 15.61
N LYS A 98 -22.06 2.85 15.14
CA LYS A 98 -22.90 2.66 13.95
C LYS A 98 -24.24 3.39 14.08
N GLU A 99 -24.98 3.44 12.97
CA GLU A 99 -26.27 4.16 12.83
C GLU A 99 -27.26 3.92 13.98
N LYS A 100 -27.34 2.70 14.51
CA LYS A 100 -28.21 2.35 15.65
C LYS A 100 -27.86 3.11 16.95
N TYR A 101 -26.57 3.34 17.23
CA TYR A 101 -26.17 4.13 18.39
C TYR A 101 -26.71 5.55 18.27
N TRP A 102 -26.49 6.17 17.12
CA TRP A 102 -26.88 7.54 16.86
C TRP A 102 -28.39 7.74 16.76
N ALA A 103 -29.14 6.75 16.26
CA ALA A 103 -30.59 6.75 16.29
C ALA A 103 -31.14 6.88 17.72
N ALA A 104 -30.47 6.26 18.69
CA ALA A 104 -30.87 6.31 20.10
C ALA A 104 -30.25 7.48 20.90
N ASN A 105 -29.13 8.06 20.44
CA ASN A 105 -28.30 8.99 21.23
C ASN A 105 -28.07 10.35 20.55
N SER A 106 -28.95 10.77 19.64
CA SER A 106 -28.89 12.11 19.03
C SER A 106 -29.18 13.22 20.06
N ILE A 107 -28.57 14.39 19.86
CA ILE A 107 -28.94 15.64 20.54
C ILE A 107 -29.75 16.58 19.62
N PRO A 108 -30.55 17.49 20.20
CA PRO A 108 -31.34 18.47 19.44
C PRO A 108 -30.46 19.37 18.56
N LYS A 109 -30.97 19.75 17.37
CA LYS A 109 -30.25 20.60 16.42
C LYS A 109 -29.95 22.02 16.93
N ASN A 110 -30.75 22.49 17.89
CA ASN A 110 -30.57 23.78 18.56
C ASN A 110 -29.57 23.72 19.74
N SER A 111 -29.06 22.54 20.10
CA SER A 111 -28.00 22.41 21.11
C SER A 111 -26.71 23.09 20.63
N PRO A 112 -25.99 23.83 21.49
CA PRO A 112 -24.68 24.39 21.14
C PRO A 112 -23.62 23.31 20.90
N LEU A 113 -23.84 22.06 21.37
CA LEU A 113 -22.96 20.91 21.13
C LEU A 113 -23.25 20.21 19.80
N TYR A 114 -24.35 20.54 19.11
CA TYR A 114 -24.77 19.83 17.89
C TYR A 114 -23.70 19.80 16.80
N PRO A 115 -22.94 20.88 16.53
CA PRO A 115 -21.87 20.82 15.54
C PRO A 115 -20.73 19.85 15.91
N ILE A 116 -20.47 19.61 17.21
CA ILE A 116 -19.51 18.59 17.67
C ILE A 116 -20.05 17.19 17.33
N GLU A 117 -21.34 16.94 17.56
CA GLU A 117 -21.98 15.68 17.18
C GLU A 117 -21.87 15.41 15.67
N VAL A 118 -22.18 16.43 14.86
CA VAL A 118 -22.12 16.37 13.40
C VAL A 118 -20.69 16.03 12.94
N ALA A 119 -19.68 16.65 13.54
CA ALA A 119 -18.28 16.37 13.25
C ALA A 119 -17.91 14.90 13.49
N TYR A 120 -18.23 14.35 14.68
CA TYR A 120 -17.92 12.95 14.98
C TYR A 120 -18.68 11.97 14.10
N ARG A 121 -19.98 12.19 13.86
CA ARG A 121 -20.75 11.36 12.93
C ARG A 121 -20.13 11.32 11.54
N ALA A 122 -19.68 12.48 11.04
CA ALA A 122 -19.08 12.58 9.73
C ALA A 122 -17.69 11.91 9.69
N ARG A 123 -16.83 12.14 10.69
CA ARG A 123 -15.51 11.49 10.83
C ARG A 123 -15.62 9.96 10.88
N LEU A 124 -16.52 9.43 11.73
CA LEU A 124 -16.79 7.98 11.82
C LEU A 124 -17.29 7.41 10.48
N SER A 125 -18.16 8.16 9.78
CA SER A 125 -18.68 7.75 8.47
C SER A 125 -17.58 7.76 7.41
N VAL A 126 -16.69 8.76 7.42
CA VAL A 126 -15.51 8.78 6.52
C VAL A 126 -14.65 7.55 6.79
N GLY A 127 -14.33 7.25 8.05
CA GLY A 127 -13.61 6.03 8.41
C GLY A 127 -14.27 4.77 7.83
N SER A 128 -15.57 4.57 8.08
CA SER A 128 -16.30 3.39 7.54
C SER A 128 -16.24 3.30 6.01
N LEU A 129 -16.31 4.43 5.31
CA LEU A 129 -16.21 4.50 3.86
C LEU A 129 -14.78 4.26 3.36
N LEU A 130 -13.76 4.64 4.15
CA LEU A 130 -12.37 4.29 3.85
C LEU A 130 -12.15 2.78 3.96
N GLN A 131 -12.77 2.10 4.91
CA GLN A 131 -12.67 0.64 5.00
C GLN A 131 -13.43 -0.05 3.88
N SER A 132 -14.73 0.21 3.78
CA SER A 132 -15.65 -0.52 2.90
C SER A 132 -16.56 0.45 2.13
N PRO A 133 -16.05 1.10 1.07
CA PRO A 133 -16.83 2.00 0.24
C PRO A 133 -17.84 1.20 -0.59
N PRO A 134 -18.93 1.85 -1.06
CA PRO A 134 -19.81 1.27 -2.06
C PRO A 134 -19.02 0.78 -3.29
N ALA A 135 -19.40 -0.39 -3.82
CA ALA A 135 -18.78 -0.96 -5.02
C ALA A 135 -18.89 -0.02 -6.24
N ASN A 136 -19.99 0.74 -6.33
CA ASN A 136 -20.20 1.74 -7.37
C ASN A 136 -19.40 3.03 -7.04
N PRO A 137 -18.43 3.44 -7.89
CA PRO A 137 -17.60 4.62 -7.63
C PRO A 137 -18.38 5.93 -7.49
N ALA A 138 -19.46 6.12 -8.25
CA ALA A 138 -20.30 7.32 -8.16
C ALA A 138 -21.09 7.35 -6.84
N ALA A 139 -21.52 6.18 -6.35
CA ALA A 139 -22.15 6.08 -5.03
C ALA A 139 -21.14 6.35 -3.90
N ALA A 140 -19.92 5.82 -4.01
CA ALA A 140 -18.84 6.09 -3.07
C ALA A 140 -18.50 7.59 -3.04
N LYS A 141 -18.37 8.23 -4.20
CA LYS A 141 -18.14 9.67 -4.32
C LYS A 141 -19.21 10.49 -3.60
N ARG A 142 -20.49 10.25 -3.90
CA ARG A 142 -21.62 10.94 -3.24
C ARG A 142 -21.62 10.73 -1.73
N ALA A 143 -21.25 9.54 -1.26
CA ALA A 143 -21.18 9.23 0.16
C ALA A 143 -20.11 10.08 0.87
N PHE A 144 -18.93 10.25 0.27
CA PHE A 144 -17.87 11.12 0.80
C PHE A 144 -18.23 12.60 0.73
N GLU A 145 -18.80 13.08 -0.38
CA GLU A 145 -19.25 14.47 -0.54
C GLU A 145 -20.30 14.84 0.53
N LYS A 146 -21.21 13.93 0.85
CA LYS A 146 -22.18 14.10 1.94
C LYS A 146 -21.50 14.31 3.29
N GLN A 147 -20.42 13.58 3.58
CA GLN A 147 -19.69 13.79 4.84
C GLN A 147 -18.86 15.07 4.82
N LYS A 148 -18.25 15.44 3.69
CA LYS A 148 -17.58 16.74 3.53
C LYS A 148 -18.54 17.89 3.84
N ALA A 149 -19.75 17.88 3.30
CA ALA A 149 -20.74 18.94 3.58
C ALA A 149 -21.05 19.11 5.07
N ARG A 150 -21.15 18.00 5.81
CA ARG A 150 -21.32 18.01 7.28
C ARG A 150 -20.11 18.61 8.00
N LEU A 151 -18.90 18.28 7.54
CA LEU A 151 -17.65 18.76 8.13
C LEU A 151 -17.42 20.25 7.81
N VAL A 152 -17.84 20.72 6.65
CA VAL A 152 -17.87 22.17 6.31
C VAL A 152 -18.77 22.92 7.28
N ALA A 153 -19.99 22.43 7.53
CA ALA A 153 -20.90 23.03 8.51
C ALA A 153 -20.30 23.06 9.93
N ALA A 154 -19.69 21.96 10.38
CA ALA A 154 -19.02 21.93 11.69
C ALA A 154 -17.82 22.89 11.75
N SER A 155 -17.05 23.00 10.67
CA SER A 155 -15.91 23.93 10.55
C SER A 155 -16.35 25.40 10.60
N GLN A 156 -17.52 25.74 10.05
CA GLN A 156 -18.09 27.09 10.17
C GLN A 156 -18.49 27.43 11.61
N ALA A 157 -18.99 26.46 12.37
CA ALA A 157 -19.29 26.64 13.80
C ALA A 157 -18.02 26.75 14.66
N PHE A 158 -16.93 26.11 14.24
CA PHE A 158 -15.64 26.08 14.94
C PHE A 158 -14.48 26.46 14.01
N PRO A 159 -14.38 27.76 13.64
CA PRO A 159 -13.46 28.22 12.61
C PRO A 159 -11.98 28.17 13.00
N ASN A 160 -11.63 27.83 14.25
CA ASN A 160 -10.25 27.63 14.68
C ASN A 160 -9.86 26.14 14.76
N ASN A 161 -10.78 25.23 14.46
CA ASN A 161 -10.49 23.81 14.40
C ASN A 161 -9.72 23.44 13.11
N ALA A 162 -8.42 23.20 13.22
CA ALA A 162 -7.57 22.84 12.08
C ALA A 162 -7.99 21.49 11.46
N LEU A 163 -8.39 20.52 12.28
CA LEU A 163 -8.82 19.20 11.82
C LEU A 163 -10.10 19.28 10.99
N LEU A 164 -11.11 20.06 11.41
CA LEU A 164 -12.34 20.23 10.64
C LEU A 164 -12.09 20.98 9.32
N LYS A 165 -11.18 21.96 9.33
CA LYS A 165 -10.71 22.63 8.10
C LYS A 165 -10.03 21.67 7.13
N MET A 166 -9.18 20.78 7.63
CA MET A 166 -8.56 19.72 6.84
C MET A 166 -9.60 18.86 6.12
N TYR A 167 -10.61 18.36 6.85
CA TYR A 167 -11.72 17.63 6.24
C TYR A 167 -12.52 18.47 5.24
N ALA A 168 -12.73 19.75 5.53
CA ALA A 168 -13.43 20.67 4.63
C ALA A 168 -12.64 21.00 3.34
N GLY A 169 -11.35 20.62 3.27
CA GLY A 169 -10.49 20.77 2.09
C GLY A 169 -9.44 21.88 2.20
N THR A 170 -9.26 22.47 3.38
CA THR A 170 -8.14 23.39 3.64
C THR A 170 -6.96 22.59 4.18
N PRO A 171 -5.85 22.44 3.42
CA PRO A 171 -4.74 21.60 3.86
C PRO A 171 -4.06 22.18 5.11
N THR A 172 -3.63 21.30 6.01
CA THR A 172 -2.80 21.62 7.17
C THR A 172 -1.36 21.24 6.85
N PRO A 173 -0.38 22.16 6.97
CA PRO A 173 1.02 21.82 6.72
C PRO A 173 1.54 20.87 7.80
N TRP A 174 2.51 20.02 7.44
CA TRP A 174 3.19 19.20 8.44
C TRP A 174 4.02 20.07 9.39
N VAL A 175 4.09 19.65 10.66
CA VAL A 175 4.91 20.33 11.67
C VAL A 175 6.40 20.25 11.32
N ARG A 176 6.85 19.11 10.78
CA ARG A 176 8.22 18.92 10.31
C ARG A 176 8.31 19.34 8.84
N THR A 177 9.22 20.28 8.57
CA THR A 177 9.53 20.76 7.22
C THR A 177 10.97 20.45 6.85
N TYR A 178 11.19 20.08 5.60
CA TYR A 178 12.50 19.74 5.06
C TYR A 178 12.84 20.74 3.95
N PRO A 179 13.47 21.89 4.27
CA PRO A 179 13.75 22.93 3.30
C PRO A 179 14.71 22.43 2.22
N ASP A 180 14.42 22.74 0.96
CA ASP A 180 15.22 22.29 -0.18
C ASP A 180 16.65 22.84 -0.09
N ASP A 181 17.62 22.00 -0.46
CA ASP A 181 19.01 22.40 -0.62
C ASP A 181 19.24 22.90 -2.05
N ALA A 182 19.70 24.14 -2.20
CA ALA A 182 19.93 24.76 -3.51
C ALA A 182 21.04 24.07 -4.33
N HIS A 183 21.95 23.34 -3.66
CA HIS A 183 22.99 22.56 -4.34
C HIS A 183 22.51 21.17 -4.77
N ALA A 184 21.40 20.68 -4.22
CA ALA A 184 20.86 19.38 -4.59
C ALA A 184 20.04 19.49 -5.89
N PRO A 185 20.16 18.50 -6.80
CA PRO A 185 19.27 18.44 -7.94
C PRO A 185 17.81 18.27 -7.48
N GLU A 186 16.85 18.76 -8.29
CA GLU A 186 15.44 18.77 -7.91
C GLU A 186 14.92 17.38 -7.49
N TRP A 187 15.28 16.33 -8.23
CA TRP A 187 14.88 14.96 -7.89
C TRP A 187 15.32 14.54 -6.48
N ALA A 188 16.49 14.98 -6.02
CA ALA A 188 17.04 14.62 -4.73
C ALA A 188 16.28 15.31 -3.60
N ASN A 189 15.96 16.60 -3.77
CA ASN A 189 15.12 17.34 -2.82
C ASN A 189 13.73 16.69 -2.67
N LEU A 190 13.10 16.33 -3.80
CA LEU A 190 11.78 15.70 -3.81
C LEU A 190 11.81 14.30 -3.19
N GLN A 191 12.79 13.47 -3.56
CA GLN A 191 12.91 12.12 -3.02
C GLN A 191 13.21 12.15 -1.51
N ARG A 192 14.11 13.04 -1.05
CA ARG A 192 14.35 13.24 0.39
C ARG A 192 13.06 13.57 1.11
N ARG A 193 12.28 14.54 0.63
CA ARG A 193 11.00 14.91 1.26
C ARG A 193 10.06 13.71 1.41
N SER A 194 9.97 12.85 0.40
CA SER A 194 9.17 11.63 0.50
C SER A 194 9.74 10.60 1.49
N LEU A 195 11.06 10.37 1.51
CA LEU A 195 11.71 9.44 2.45
C LEU A 195 11.53 9.91 3.90
N GLU A 196 11.77 11.18 4.16
CA GLU A 196 11.51 11.83 5.44
C GLU A 196 10.04 11.68 5.84
N GLY A 197 9.13 11.94 4.88
CA GLY A 197 7.71 11.87 5.08
C GLY A 197 7.21 10.49 5.51
N PHE A 198 7.60 9.45 4.77
CA PHE A 198 7.31 8.07 5.15
C PHE A 198 7.91 7.71 6.51
N THR A 199 9.15 8.12 6.76
CA THR A 199 9.82 7.81 8.04
C THR A 199 9.12 8.49 9.22
N ASP A 200 8.61 9.72 9.07
CA ASP A 200 7.83 10.40 10.10
C ASP A 200 6.51 9.69 10.41
N ILE A 201 5.75 9.30 9.37
CA ILE A 201 4.49 8.56 9.55
C ILE A 201 4.78 7.24 10.28
N ILE A 202 5.77 6.48 9.82
CA ILE A 202 6.11 5.17 10.39
C ILE A 202 6.58 5.31 11.84
N HIS A 203 7.48 6.25 12.13
CA HIS A 203 7.92 6.51 13.50
C HIS A 203 6.76 6.93 14.40
N TRP A 204 5.81 7.73 13.90
CA TRP A 204 4.62 8.09 14.66
C TRP A 204 3.78 6.86 15.03
N TRP A 205 3.54 5.94 14.09
CA TRP A 205 2.82 4.69 14.39
C TRP A 205 3.59 3.85 15.43
N ILE A 206 4.91 3.77 15.32
CA ILE A 206 5.72 3.02 16.29
C ILE A 206 5.59 3.63 17.70
N ASP A 207 5.75 4.95 17.82
CA ASP A 207 5.76 5.64 19.12
C ASP A 207 4.39 5.68 19.78
N ASN A 208 3.35 5.96 19.00
CA ASN A 208 2.01 6.25 19.52
C ASN A 208 1.11 5.01 19.54
N ARG A 209 1.37 4.03 18.67
CA ARG A 209 0.40 2.95 18.40
C ARG A 209 0.95 1.55 18.67
N GLN A 210 2.25 1.30 18.48
CA GLN A 210 2.77 -0.04 18.69
C GLN A 210 2.69 -0.46 20.17
N GLN A 211 2.00 -1.57 20.41
CA GLN A 211 1.79 -2.16 21.74
C GLN A 211 3.03 -2.90 22.22
N THR A 212 3.07 -3.23 23.51
CA THR A 212 4.11 -4.11 24.07
C THR A 212 4.10 -5.49 23.42
N SER A 213 2.94 -5.97 22.96
CA SER A 213 2.77 -7.20 22.19
C SER A 213 3.30 -7.12 20.76
N GLY A 214 3.46 -5.93 20.17
CA GLY A 214 3.86 -5.72 18.77
C GLY A 214 2.74 -5.27 17.83
N GLU A 215 1.47 -5.43 18.24
CA GLU A 215 0.29 -5.01 17.48
C GLU A 215 0.18 -3.47 17.41
N PHE A 216 -0.44 -2.94 16.35
CA PHE A 216 -0.73 -1.51 16.15
C PHE A 216 -2.20 -1.16 16.40
N GLY A 217 -3.04 -2.19 16.53
CA GLY A 217 -4.44 -2.08 16.95
C GLY A 217 -5.46 -2.19 15.83
N GLY A 218 -5.08 -2.41 14.56
CA GLY A 218 -6.02 -2.88 13.53
C GLY A 218 -6.44 -4.33 13.77
N GLY A 219 -5.58 -5.09 14.45
CA GLY A 219 -5.67 -6.54 14.56
C GLY A 219 -4.61 -7.15 13.63
N ILE A 220 -4.09 -8.32 13.99
CA ILE A 220 -2.88 -8.86 13.35
C ILE A 220 -2.98 -8.89 11.81
N GLY A 221 -4.10 -9.32 11.23
CA GLY A 221 -4.28 -9.33 9.76
C GLY A 221 -4.11 -7.97 9.10
N ASP A 222 -4.70 -6.92 9.65
CA ASP A 222 -4.55 -5.56 9.12
C ASP A 222 -3.19 -4.95 9.49
N ASP A 223 -2.65 -5.26 10.67
CA ASP A 223 -1.38 -4.71 11.16
C ASP A 223 -0.22 -5.19 10.30
N VAL A 224 -0.20 -6.47 9.92
CA VAL A 224 0.89 -7.03 9.11
C VAL A 224 0.95 -6.38 7.74
N GLU A 225 -0.16 -5.97 7.13
CA GLU A 225 -0.13 -5.34 5.79
C GLU A 225 0.64 -4.01 5.73
N MET A 226 0.91 -3.38 6.87
CA MET A 226 1.62 -2.09 6.91
C MET A 226 3.00 -2.15 6.25
N TRP A 227 3.70 -3.29 6.32
CA TRP A 227 5.06 -3.40 5.77
C TRP A 227 5.12 -3.06 4.26
N ARG A 228 4.03 -3.30 3.52
CA ARG A 228 3.93 -3.14 2.06
C ARG A 228 4.18 -1.71 1.60
N TRP A 229 3.74 -0.73 2.37
CA TRP A 229 4.00 0.68 2.09
C TRP A 229 5.24 1.20 2.86
N TRP A 230 5.74 0.44 3.84
CA TRP A 230 7.01 0.75 4.52
C TRP A 230 8.24 0.39 3.69
N VAL A 231 8.06 -0.43 2.65
CA VAL A 231 9.12 -0.95 1.76
C VAL A 231 10.23 0.06 1.42
N PRO A 232 9.97 1.34 1.05
CA PRO A 232 11.03 2.29 0.73
C PRO A 232 12.06 2.44 1.85
N VAL A 233 11.60 2.57 3.10
CA VAL A 233 12.46 2.82 4.25
C VAL A 233 12.81 1.56 5.02
N LEU A 234 11.96 0.53 4.97
CA LEU A 234 12.16 -0.76 5.62
C LEU A 234 13.17 -1.64 4.87
N ILE A 235 13.05 -1.69 3.54
CA ILE A 235 13.81 -2.62 2.69
C ILE A 235 14.88 -1.88 1.90
N GLY A 236 14.61 -0.63 1.49
CA GLY A 236 15.57 0.19 0.76
C GLY A 236 16.68 0.78 1.62
N PHE A 237 16.43 0.99 2.90
CA PHE A 237 17.36 1.61 3.85
C PHE A 237 17.54 0.75 5.13
N SER A 238 18.23 1.28 6.13
CA SER A 238 18.32 0.69 7.47
C SER A 238 17.98 1.70 8.55
N ASP A 239 16.88 1.46 9.24
CA ASP A 239 16.44 2.24 10.40
C ASP A 239 16.16 1.25 11.56
N PRO A 240 17.02 1.22 12.60
CA PRO A 240 16.91 0.24 13.68
C PRO A 240 15.56 0.24 14.40
N LYS A 241 14.88 1.40 14.48
CA LYS A 241 13.59 1.51 15.14
C LYS A 241 12.50 0.85 14.29
N ILE A 242 12.51 1.09 12.98
CA ILE A 242 11.55 0.48 12.05
C ILE A 242 11.80 -1.03 11.96
N GLU A 243 13.05 -1.46 11.84
CA GLU A 243 13.42 -2.88 11.79
C GLU A 243 12.98 -3.64 13.03
N ALA A 244 13.25 -3.10 14.23
CA ALA A 244 12.81 -3.69 15.48
C ALA A 244 11.28 -3.73 15.61
N ALA A 245 10.58 -2.69 15.14
CA ALA A 245 9.13 -2.65 15.16
C ALA A 245 8.52 -3.72 14.24
N GLN A 246 9.05 -3.88 13.02
CA GLN A 246 8.60 -4.91 12.08
C GLN A 246 8.87 -6.31 12.64
N GLU A 247 10.07 -6.57 13.16
CA GLU A 247 10.40 -7.87 13.75
C GLU A 247 9.45 -8.23 14.89
N LYS A 248 9.15 -7.25 15.76
CA LYS A 248 8.22 -7.45 16.88
C LYS A 248 6.82 -7.83 16.40
N LEU A 249 6.31 -7.16 15.38
CA LEU A 249 5.01 -7.47 14.77
C LEU A 249 5.03 -8.87 14.12
N SER A 250 6.05 -9.18 13.33
CA SER A 250 6.20 -10.49 12.67
C SER A 250 6.28 -11.63 13.69
N ARG A 251 7.03 -11.47 14.78
CA ARG A 251 7.12 -12.47 15.87
C ARG A 251 5.78 -12.65 16.58
N ARG A 252 5.03 -11.57 16.81
CA ARG A 252 3.69 -11.62 17.40
C ARG A 252 2.70 -12.40 16.52
N ALA A 253 2.72 -12.15 15.22
CA ALA A 253 1.90 -12.88 14.26
C ALA A 253 2.26 -14.37 14.24
N LEU A 254 3.56 -14.72 14.17
CA LEU A 254 4.01 -16.11 14.22
C LEU A 254 3.57 -16.84 15.49
N ALA A 255 3.72 -16.21 16.66
CA ALA A 255 3.30 -16.81 17.93
C ALA A 255 1.79 -17.14 17.95
N ARG A 256 0.96 -16.31 17.29
CA ARG A 256 -0.47 -16.60 17.10
C ARG A 256 -0.68 -17.76 16.13
N LEU A 257 0.07 -17.83 15.03
CA LEU A 257 -0.04 -18.89 14.03
C LEU A 257 0.40 -20.26 14.56
N ASP A 258 1.41 -20.29 15.42
CA ASP A 258 1.88 -21.53 16.08
C ASP A 258 0.76 -22.18 16.91
N ALA A 259 -0.06 -21.37 17.59
CA ALA A 259 -1.25 -21.86 18.30
C ALA A 259 -2.34 -22.44 17.36
N HIS A 260 -2.24 -22.22 16.05
CA HIS A 260 -3.19 -22.68 15.03
C HIS A 260 -2.56 -23.69 14.06
N GLY A 261 -1.45 -24.34 14.44
CA GLY A 261 -0.80 -25.36 13.62
C GLY A 261 0.21 -24.80 12.61
N GLY A 262 0.79 -23.62 12.88
CA GLY A 262 1.89 -23.04 12.10
C GLY A 262 1.47 -22.28 10.84
N TYR A 263 0.16 -22.10 10.64
CA TYR A 263 -0.45 -21.29 9.56
C TYR A 263 -1.82 -20.80 10.02
N VAL A 264 -2.48 -19.96 9.23
CA VAL A 264 -3.82 -19.45 9.59
C VAL A 264 -4.90 -20.53 9.51
N THR A 265 -6.00 -20.29 10.21
CA THR A 265 -7.24 -21.05 10.03
C THR A 265 -7.83 -20.83 8.63
N MET A 266 -8.62 -21.78 8.15
CA MET A 266 -9.18 -21.77 6.80
C MET A 266 -9.96 -20.49 6.49
N SER A 267 -9.52 -19.80 5.43
CA SER A 267 -10.20 -18.65 4.81
C SER A 267 -9.96 -18.67 3.30
N ASP A 268 -10.38 -17.64 2.58
CA ASP A 268 -10.11 -17.52 1.15
C ASP A 268 -8.63 -17.19 0.85
N ALA A 269 -8.21 -17.31 -0.41
CA ALA A 269 -6.82 -17.18 -0.82
C ALA A 269 -6.18 -15.82 -0.47
N GLU A 270 -6.96 -14.75 -0.30
CA GLU A 270 -6.45 -13.49 0.21
C GLU A 270 -6.18 -13.62 1.72
N HIS A 271 -7.23 -13.83 2.50
CA HIS A 271 -7.20 -13.76 3.96
C HIS A 271 -6.38 -14.90 4.58
N SER A 272 -6.29 -16.03 3.88
CA SER A 272 -5.50 -17.18 4.33
C SER A 272 -4.00 -16.95 4.27
N THR A 273 -3.54 -15.86 3.68
CA THR A 273 -2.12 -15.63 3.45
C THR A 273 -1.58 -14.44 4.22
N GLU A 274 -2.45 -13.54 4.70
CA GLU A 274 -2.05 -12.21 5.20
C GLU A 274 -1.15 -12.35 6.44
N ASP A 275 -1.67 -12.90 7.54
CA ASP A 275 -0.92 -13.07 8.80
C ASP A 275 0.42 -13.77 8.58
N PHE A 276 0.50 -14.73 7.65
CA PHE A 276 1.72 -15.50 7.41
C PHE A 276 2.68 -14.81 6.43
N SER A 277 2.25 -14.60 5.19
CA SER A 277 3.08 -14.06 4.12
C SER A 277 3.56 -12.65 4.43
N ASP A 278 2.69 -11.78 4.99
CA ASP A 278 3.05 -10.41 5.34
C ASP A 278 3.88 -10.31 6.63
N SER A 279 4.01 -11.40 7.39
CA SER A 279 4.92 -11.46 8.55
C SER A 279 6.29 -12.02 8.20
N VAL A 280 6.33 -13.07 7.37
CA VAL A 280 7.59 -13.78 7.05
C VAL A 280 8.37 -13.06 5.95
N THR A 281 7.70 -12.57 4.90
CA THR A 281 8.37 -11.95 3.76
C THR A 281 9.25 -10.75 4.12
N PRO A 282 8.79 -9.73 4.88
CA PRO A 282 9.67 -8.63 5.24
C PRO A 282 10.89 -9.10 6.04
N MET A 283 10.75 -10.15 6.87
CA MET A 283 11.88 -10.67 7.64
C MET A 283 12.90 -11.43 6.80
N LEU A 284 12.50 -12.07 5.71
CA LEU A 284 13.43 -12.65 4.73
C LEU A 284 14.28 -11.57 4.03
N HIS A 285 13.76 -10.35 3.90
CA HIS A 285 14.53 -9.21 3.39
C HIS A 285 15.43 -8.58 4.45
N LEU A 286 14.94 -8.42 5.68
CA LEU A 286 15.67 -7.77 6.76
C LEU A 286 16.77 -8.66 7.36
N GLN A 287 16.47 -9.94 7.53
CA GLN A 287 17.30 -10.94 8.20
C GLN A 287 17.48 -12.18 7.30
N PRO A 288 18.04 -12.04 6.09
CA PRO A 288 18.17 -13.14 5.13
C PRO A 288 19.06 -14.31 5.61
N ASP A 289 19.94 -14.07 6.58
CA ASP A 289 20.78 -15.11 7.20
C ASP A 289 20.13 -15.82 8.39
N ASN A 290 18.99 -15.30 8.87
CA ASN A 290 18.32 -15.89 10.01
C ASN A 290 17.54 -17.13 9.56
N ARG A 291 18.04 -18.28 10.00
CA ARG A 291 17.49 -19.59 9.65
C ARG A 291 16.04 -19.78 10.09
N GLU A 292 15.61 -19.13 11.17
CA GLU A 292 14.23 -19.19 11.65
C GLU A 292 13.27 -18.74 10.54
N TRP A 293 13.49 -17.57 9.94
CA TRP A 293 12.60 -17.04 8.89
C TRP A 293 12.61 -17.91 7.63
N PHE A 294 13.75 -18.49 7.28
CA PHE A 294 13.85 -19.44 6.18
C PHE A 294 13.06 -20.72 6.44
N ASP A 295 13.21 -21.32 7.63
CA ASP A 295 12.46 -22.52 8.01
C ASP A 295 10.96 -22.24 8.11
N ARG A 296 10.57 -21.01 8.52
CA ARG A 296 9.17 -20.56 8.41
C ARG A 296 8.72 -20.53 6.96
N ALA A 297 9.48 -19.96 6.03
CA ALA A 297 9.11 -19.99 4.61
C ALA A 297 8.87 -21.44 4.10
N LEU A 298 9.72 -22.39 4.49
CA LEU A 298 9.56 -23.82 4.15
C LEU A 298 8.29 -24.47 4.70
N THR A 299 7.63 -23.87 5.70
CA THR A 299 6.32 -24.35 6.18
C THR A 299 5.27 -24.29 5.06
N VAL A 300 5.34 -23.28 4.19
CA VAL A 300 4.45 -23.16 3.02
C VAL A 300 4.69 -24.32 2.03
N GLU A 301 5.95 -24.71 1.81
CA GLU A 301 6.31 -25.82 0.92
C GLU A 301 5.68 -27.12 1.40
N LYS A 302 5.80 -27.40 2.71
CA LYS A 302 5.17 -28.54 3.36
C LYS A 302 3.65 -28.54 3.16
N PHE A 303 2.99 -27.43 3.47
CA PHE A 303 1.53 -27.33 3.33
C PHE A 303 1.06 -27.47 1.88
N MET A 304 1.77 -26.89 0.93
CA MET A 304 1.48 -27.03 -0.49
C MET A 304 1.51 -28.49 -0.91
N ARG A 305 2.57 -29.23 -0.55
CA ARG A 305 2.70 -30.66 -0.93
C ARG A 305 1.72 -31.57 -0.20
N GLU A 306 1.55 -31.39 1.10
CA GLU A 306 0.78 -32.33 1.93
C GLU A 306 -0.72 -32.04 1.92
N LYS A 307 -1.13 -30.77 1.78
CA LYS A 307 -2.51 -30.36 2.07
C LYS A 307 -3.19 -29.60 0.94
N TRP A 308 -2.53 -28.61 0.34
CA TRP A 308 -3.22 -27.63 -0.52
C TRP A 308 -3.21 -27.98 -2.00
N LEU A 309 -2.12 -28.55 -2.50
CA LEU A 309 -2.01 -28.94 -3.90
C LEU A 309 -2.50 -30.38 -4.15
N GLY A 310 -2.80 -30.66 -5.40
CA GLY A 310 -2.93 -32.00 -5.96
C GLY A 310 -2.61 -31.99 -7.45
N GLN A 311 -2.44 -33.16 -8.05
CA GLN A 311 -2.37 -33.29 -9.51
C GLN A 311 -3.78 -33.29 -10.10
N ASN A 312 -4.04 -32.33 -10.99
CA ASN A 312 -5.32 -32.22 -11.68
C ASN A 312 -5.43 -33.30 -12.79
N GLN A 313 -6.60 -33.40 -13.43
CA GLN A 313 -6.87 -34.38 -14.51
C GLN A 313 -6.00 -34.17 -15.76
N ARG A 314 -5.30 -33.03 -15.84
CA ARG A 314 -4.33 -32.71 -16.90
C ARG A 314 -2.88 -33.02 -16.49
N GLY A 315 -2.66 -33.54 -15.28
CA GLY A 315 -1.34 -33.92 -14.76
C GLY A 315 -0.53 -32.77 -14.15
N PHE A 316 -1.12 -31.58 -13.98
CA PHE A 316 -0.43 -30.42 -13.38
C PHE A 316 -0.73 -30.28 -11.89
N TRP A 317 0.26 -29.80 -11.13
CA TRP A 317 0.09 -29.45 -9.72
C TRP A 317 -0.66 -28.13 -9.58
N GLN A 318 -1.74 -28.15 -8.81
CA GLN A 318 -2.67 -27.03 -8.69
C GLN A 318 -3.25 -26.96 -7.29
N PHE A 319 -3.56 -25.76 -6.79
CA PHE A 319 -4.34 -25.61 -5.56
C PHE A 319 -5.75 -26.17 -5.76
N LYS A 320 -6.18 -27.00 -4.82
CA LYS A 320 -7.45 -27.73 -4.92
C LYS A 320 -8.68 -26.88 -4.61
N ASN A 321 -8.51 -25.79 -3.86
CA ASN A 321 -9.61 -24.97 -3.38
C ASN A 321 -9.14 -23.54 -3.08
N VAL A 322 -9.97 -22.53 -3.37
CA VAL A 322 -9.71 -21.14 -3.02
C VAL A 322 -9.75 -20.92 -1.51
N MET A 323 -10.38 -21.83 -0.76
CA MET A 323 -10.39 -21.86 0.69
C MET A 323 -9.37 -22.86 1.21
N PHE A 324 -8.35 -22.40 1.94
CA PHE A 324 -7.31 -23.27 2.52
C PHE A 324 -6.75 -22.71 3.83
N GLY A 325 -6.02 -23.52 4.58
CA GLY A 325 -5.35 -23.10 5.81
C GLY A 325 -4.56 -24.24 6.46
N SER A 326 -4.19 -24.08 7.73
CA SER A 326 -3.38 -25.06 8.47
C SER A 326 -4.05 -26.44 8.58
N GLN A 327 -5.39 -26.50 8.54
CA GLN A 327 -6.17 -27.74 8.66
C GLN A 327 -6.43 -28.44 7.32
N GLY A 328 -6.06 -27.83 6.19
CA GLY A 328 -6.30 -28.41 4.86
C GLY A 328 -7.00 -27.43 3.92
N ILE A 329 -7.92 -27.96 3.13
CA ILE A 329 -8.70 -27.23 2.13
C ILE A 329 -10.20 -27.27 2.47
N GLY A 330 -10.96 -26.34 1.90
CA GLY A 330 -12.42 -26.37 1.97
C GLY A 330 -13.02 -27.59 1.26
N THR A 331 -14.20 -28.00 1.73
CA THR A 331 -14.95 -29.14 1.16
C THR A 331 -16.04 -28.73 0.19
N ASN A 332 -16.35 -27.43 0.08
CA ASN A 332 -17.35 -26.93 -0.85
C ASN A 332 -16.81 -26.99 -2.30
N ALA A 333 -17.48 -27.77 -3.15
CA ALA A 333 -17.13 -27.93 -4.56
C ALA A 333 -17.21 -26.61 -5.34
N SER A 334 -18.12 -25.69 -4.97
CA SER A 334 -18.19 -24.35 -5.58
C SER A 334 -16.93 -23.50 -5.38
N ASN A 335 -16.06 -23.89 -4.45
CA ASN A 335 -14.78 -23.23 -4.17
C ASN A 335 -13.58 -24.03 -4.74
N ALA A 336 -13.81 -25.11 -5.48
CA ALA A 336 -12.77 -26.00 -6.02
C ALA A 336 -12.08 -25.38 -7.25
N PHE A 337 -11.32 -24.31 -7.02
CA PHE A 337 -10.52 -23.65 -8.06
C PHE A 337 -9.34 -22.90 -7.43
N GLU A 338 -8.31 -22.65 -8.23
CA GLU A 338 -7.23 -21.73 -7.88
C GLU A 338 -7.32 -20.44 -8.70
N THR A 339 -6.68 -19.37 -8.20
CA THR A 339 -6.69 -18.03 -8.79
C THR A 339 -5.27 -17.45 -8.77
N PRO A 340 -4.95 -16.43 -9.59
CA PRO A 340 -3.66 -15.75 -9.51
C PRO A 340 -3.30 -15.23 -8.11
N TYR A 341 -4.30 -14.99 -7.26
CA TYR A 341 -4.13 -14.55 -5.88
C TYR A 341 -3.42 -15.59 -5.00
N HIS A 342 -3.45 -16.88 -5.35
CA HIS A 342 -2.72 -17.93 -4.63
C HIS A 342 -1.20 -17.72 -4.65
N ALA A 343 -0.69 -16.92 -5.60
CA ALA A 343 0.70 -16.49 -5.60
C ALA A 343 1.09 -15.69 -4.35
N ARG A 344 0.12 -15.11 -3.60
CA ARG A 344 0.39 -14.49 -2.29
C ARG A 344 0.78 -15.52 -1.23
N ALA A 345 0.25 -16.74 -1.31
CA ALA A 345 0.62 -17.83 -0.39
C ALA A 345 2.07 -18.27 -0.60
N THR A 346 2.55 -18.22 -1.85
CA THR A 346 3.91 -18.63 -2.21
C THR A 346 4.94 -17.53 -2.03
N GLN A 347 4.53 -16.31 -1.67
CA GLN A 347 5.43 -15.15 -1.54
C GLN A 347 6.69 -15.43 -0.69
N PRO A 348 6.60 -15.99 0.54
CA PRO A 348 7.80 -16.31 1.32
C PRO A 348 8.71 -17.34 0.64
N LEU A 349 8.12 -18.33 -0.05
CA LEU A 349 8.88 -19.34 -0.80
C LEU A 349 9.62 -18.73 -1.98
N MET A 350 8.98 -17.86 -2.74
CA MET A 350 9.61 -17.22 -3.89
C MET A 350 10.79 -16.35 -3.46
N VAL A 351 10.63 -15.57 -2.39
CA VAL A 351 11.73 -14.77 -1.82
C VAL A 351 12.84 -15.67 -1.28
N ALA A 352 12.51 -16.74 -0.55
CA ALA A 352 13.50 -17.69 -0.06
C ALA A 352 14.28 -18.35 -1.21
N TRP A 353 13.60 -18.80 -2.27
CA TRP A 353 14.23 -19.42 -3.43
C TRP A 353 15.21 -18.46 -4.11
N LEU A 354 14.81 -17.21 -4.35
CA LEU A 354 15.69 -16.17 -4.93
C LEU A 354 16.96 -15.91 -4.13
N ARG A 355 16.97 -16.21 -2.82
CA ARG A 355 18.11 -15.96 -1.94
C ARG A 355 19.01 -17.18 -1.75
N THR A 356 18.44 -18.37 -1.77
CA THR A 356 19.17 -19.59 -1.40
C THR A 356 19.39 -20.57 -2.53
N ASP A 357 18.64 -20.43 -3.63
CA ASP A 357 18.57 -21.42 -4.70
C ASP A 357 18.21 -22.83 -4.18
N ASP A 358 17.34 -22.91 -3.15
CA ASP A 358 16.94 -24.20 -2.56
C ASP A 358 16.17 -25.05 -3.57
N GLU A 359 16.73 -26.20 -3.91
CA GLU A 359 16.22 -27.12 -4.93
C GLU A 359 14.78 -27.59 -4.64
N ARG A 360 14.41 -27.78 -3.37
CA ARG A 360 13.07 -28.28 -2.99
C ARG A 360 12.00 -27.25 -3.31
N ILE A 361 12.30 -25.98 -3.03
CA ILE A 361 11.43 -24.85 -3.38
C ILE A 361 11.36 -24.70 -4.89
N GLY A 362 12.51 -24.77 -5.57
CA GLY A 362 12.57 -24.69 -7.02
C GLY A 362 11.75 -25.77 -7.71
N LEU A 363 11.80 -27.02 -7.26
CA LEU A 363 10.96 -28.10 -7.78
C LEU A 363 9.47 -27.81 -7.60
N LEU A 364 9.05 -27.41 -6.40
CA LEU A 364 7.65 -27.06 -6.12
C LEU A 364 7.15 -25.90 -7.01
N ALA A 365 7.95 -24.84 -7.11
CA ALA A 365 7.60 -23.66 -7.92
C ALA A 365 7.49 -24.03 -9.40
N LYS A 366 8.43 -24.81 -9.94
CA LYS A 366 8.39 -25.27 -11.33
C LYS A 366 7.15 -26.13 -11.61
N ASP A 367 6.83 -27.06 -10.71
CA ASP A 367 5.69 -27.97 -10.83
C ASP A 367 4.35 -27.23 -10.84
N TRP A 368 4.18 -26.27 -9.93
CA TRP A 368 2.95 -25.48 -9.83
C TRP A 368 2.79 -24.49 -11.00
N LEU A 369 3.85 -23.76 -11.35
CA LEU A 369 3.81 -22.76 -12.42
C LEU A 369 3.58 -23.37 -13.81
N ALA A 370 3.95 -24.64 -14.01
CA ALA A 370 3.68 -25.36 -15.26
C ALA A 370 2.17 -25.42 -15.59
N GLY A 371 1.31 -25.60 -14.59
CA GLY A 371 -0.14 -25.59 -14.78
C GLY A 371 -0.68 -24.24 -15.25
N TRP A 372 -0.14 -23.15 -14.71
CA TRP A 372 -0.50 -21.80 -15.14
C TRP A 372 -0.03 -21.48 -16.56
N ILE A 373 1.14 -21.97 -16.97
CA ILE A 373 1.62 -21.83 -18.36
C ILE A 373 0.69 -22.58 -19.33
N ASP A 374 0.32 -23.82 -19.01
CA ASP A 374 -0.64 -24.60 -19.81
C ASP A 374 -2.00 -23.90 -19.91
N ALA A 375 -2.57 -23.50 -18.76
CA ALA A 375 -3.87 -22.81 -18.72
C ALA A 375 -3.86 -21.51 -19.52
N THR A 376 -2.72 -20.80 -19.55
CA THR A 376 -2.56 -19.58 -20.36
C THR A 376 -2.56 -19.89 -21.85
N ALA A 377 -1.81 -20.91 -22.28
CA ALA A 377 -1.56 -21.19 -23.69
C ALA A 377 -2.82 -21.61 -24.46
N ARG A 378 -3.79 -22.25 -23.80
CA ARG A 378 -4.95 -22.86 -24.46
C ARG A 378 -6.10 -21.87 -24.66
N GLU A 379 -6.82 -22.02 -25.78
CA GLU A 379 -8.15 -21.45 -25.97
C GLU A 379 -9.20 -22.47 -25.52
N GLU A 380 -10.03 -22.12 -24.54
CA GLU A 380 -11.05 -23.02 -23.97
C GLU A 380 -12.13 -22.19 -23.26
N LEU A 381 -13.40 -22.60 -23.36
CA LEU A 381 -14.54 -21.96 -22.66
C LEU A 381 -14.62 -20.42 -22.87
N GLY A 382 -14.30 -19.95 -24.07
CA GLY A 382 -14.33 -18.53 -24.41
C GLY A 382 -13.15 -17.71 -23.89
N LYS A 383 -12.16 -18.33 -23.25
CA LYS A 383 -10.88 -17.70 -22.91
C LYS A 383 -9.94 -17.70 -24.11
N PRO A 384 -9.43 -16.54 -24.56
CA PRO A 384 -8.42 -16.48 -25.61
C PRO A 384 -7.14 -17.25 -25.22
N ALA A 385 -6.48 -17.87 -26.20
CA ALA A 385 -5.12 -18.36 -26.05
C ALA A 385 -4.16 -17.20 -25.72
N GLY A 386 -3.22 -17.43 -24.79
CA GLY A 386 -2.25 -16.42 -24.35
C GLY A 386 -2.76 -15.46 -23.26
N ILE A 387 -3.93 -15.72 -22.67
CA ILE A 387 -4.45 -14.97 -21.51
C ILE A 387 -4.50 -15.89 -20.29
N ILE A 388 -3.92 -15.42 -19.18
CA ILE A 388 -4.06 -16.05 -17.86
C ILE A 388 -5.53 -15.95 -17.42
N PRO A 389 -6.20 -17.08 -17.09
CA PRO A 389 -7.57 -17.04 -16.58
C PRO A 389 -7.65 -16.43 -15.17
N ALA A 390 -8.83 -15.94 -14.78
CA ALA A 390 -9.06 -15.52 -13.40
C ALA A 390 -9.12 -16.70 -12.42
N ALA A 391 -9.50 -17.88 -12.91
CA ALA A 391 -9.46 -19.11 -12.15
C ALA A 391 -9.16 -20.35 -13.00
N VAL A 392 -8.59 -21.37 -12.36
CA VAL A 392 -8.42 -22.72 -12.90
C VAL A 392 -9.17 -23.69 -11.99
N HIS A 393 -10.14 -24.40 -12.54
CA HIS A 393 -11.01 -25.32 -11.83
C HIS A 393 -10.28 -26.60 -11.39
N TRP A 394 -10.56 -27.09 -10.19
CA TRP A 394 -10.10 -28.37 -9.67
C TRP A 394 -11.24 -29.41 -9.69
N PRO A 395 -11.02 -30.66 -10.15
CA PRO A 395 -9.76 -31.21 -10.64
C PRO A 395 -9.59 -31.09 -12.16
N SER A 396 -10.48 -30.44 -12.90
CA SER A 396 -10.46 -30.53 -14.37
C SER A 396 -9.34 -29.73 -15.05
N GLY A 397 -8.76 -28.73 -14.39
CA GLY A 397 -7.79 -27.81 -14.99
C GLY A 397 -8.38 -26.88 -16.07
N ALA A 398 -9.70 -26.72 -16.10
CA ALA A 398 -10.40 -25.85 -17.05
C ALA A 398 -10.42 -24.40 -16.54
N PRO A 399 -10.39 -23.37 -17.41
CA PRO A 399 -10.38 -21.98 -17.00
C PRO A 399 -11.78 -21.51 -16.56
N ARG A 400 -12.25 -21.93 -15.40
CA ARG A 400 -13.56 -21.55 -14.83
C ARG A 400 -13.60 -21.78 -13.33
N SER A 401 -14.75 -21.47 -12.72
CA SER A 401 -15.16 -21.98 -11.42
C SER A 401 -16.42 -22.85 -11.58
N GLU A 402 -16.85 -23.58 -10.54
CA GLU A 402 -18.21 -24.15 -10.53
C GLU A 402 -19.28 -23.15 -10.10
N ALA A 403 -18.88 -22.05 -9.45
CA ALA A 403 -19.80 -21.03 -8.95
C ALA A 403 -20.36 -20.15 -10.07
N GLU A 404 -19.59 -19.95 -11.13
CA GLU A 404 -19.86 -19.04 -12.23
C GLU A 404 -19.30 -19.61 -13.55
N ASP A 405 -20.05 -19.50 -14.64
CA ASP A 405 -19.65 -20.01 -15.97
C ASP A 405 -18.56 -19.17 -16.65
N GLN A 406 -18.34 -17.94 -16.20
CA GLN A 406 -17.43 -16.99 -16.83
C GLN A 406 -16.00 -17.12 -16.28
N TRP A 407 -15.04 -17.40 -17.17
CA TRP A 407 -13.63 -17.57 -16.79
C TRP A 407 -12.99 -16.32 -16.16
N TRP A 408 -13.58 -15.14 -16.36
CA TRP A 408 -13.10 -13.84 -15.87
C TRP A 408 -13.80 -13.34 -14.60
N HIS A 409 -14.83 -14.03 -14.12
CA HIS A 409 -15.58 -13.71 -12.89
C HIS A 409 -15.85 -15.01 -12.12
N PRO A 410 -14.83 -15.57 -11.44
CA PRO A 410 -14.91 -16.93 -10.91
C PRO A 410 -15.57 -17.00 -9.53
N TYR A 411 -15.90 -15.86 -8.92
CA TYR A 411 -16.38 -15.84 -7.55
C TYR A 411 -17.23 -14.60 -7.27
N LYS A 412 -18.18 -14.75 -6.34
CA LYS A 412 -19.05 -13.65 -5.90
C LYS A 412 -18.28 -12.43 -5.39
N ARG A 413 -17.05 -12.62 -4.90
CA ARG A 413 -16.16 -11.51 -4.55
C ARG A 413 -15.39 -11.07 -5.80
N THR A 414 -15.65 -9.82 -6.22
CA THR A 414 -14.95 -9.15 -7.35
C THR A 414 -13.43 -9.05 -7.21
N LEU A 415 -12.89 -9.34 -6.02
CA LEU A 415 -11.46 -9.45 -5.76
C LEU A 415 -10.77 -10.43 -6.72
N TYR A 416 -11.44 -11.53 -7.09
CA TYR A 416 -10.86 -12.56 -7.95
C TYR A 416 -11.20 -12.36 -9.43
N ASP A 417 -11.79 -11.23 -9.81
CA ASP A 417 -12.10 -10.93 -11.21
C ASP A 417 -10.85 -10.70 -12.03
N PHE A 418 -10.90 -11.03 -13.31
CA PHE A 418 -9.87 -10.60 -14.24
C PHE A 418 -9.83 -9.05 -14.37
N PRO A 419 -8.65 -8.40 -14.35
CA PRO A 419 -7.29 -8.94 -14.27
C PRO A 419 -6.63 -8.69 -12.89
N ASN A 420 -7.35 -8.85 -11.79
CA ASN A 420 -6.80 -8.61 -10.46
C ASN A 420 -5.66 -9.62 -10.15
N ALA A 421 -4.68 -9.19 -9.35
CA ALA A 421 -3.55 -10.00 -8.88
C ALA A 421 -2.63 -10.58 -9.98
N MET A 422 -2.74 -10.12 -11.22
CA MET A 422 -1.92 -10.63 -12.34
C MET A 422 -0.43 -10.42 -12.09
N ALA A 423 -0.01 -9.29 -11.50
CA ALA A 423 1.39 -9.07 -11.18
C ALA A 423 1.92 -10.11 -10.18
N LEU A 424 1.13 -10.61 -9.22
CA LEU A 424 1.61 -11.58 -8.25
C LEU A 424 2.04 -12.89 -8.94
N LEU A 425 1.20 -13.42 -9.84
CA LEU A 425 1.50 -14.64 -10.58
C LEU A 425 2.57 -14.42 -11.66
N THR A 426 2.48 -13.32 -12.41
CA THR A 426 3.44 -13.03 -13.48
C THR A 426 4.82 -12.65 -12.95
N ASP A 427 4.93 -12.04 -11.77
CA ASP A 427 6.20 -11.86 -11.06
C ASP A 427 6.78 -13.21 -10.62
N SER A 428 5.96 -14.16 -10.15
CA SER A 428 6.44 -15.51 -9.82
C SER A 428 6.97 -16.26 -11.05
N LEU A 429 6.31 -16.10 -12.21
CA LEU A 429 6.82 -16.61 -13.49
C LEU A 429 8.15 -15.96 -13.87
N LEU A 430 8.26 -14.64 -13.74
CA LEU A 430 9.49 -13.92 -14.07
C LEU A 430 10.66 -14.28 -13.12
N ALA A 431 10.37 -14.50 -11.83
CA ALA A 431 11.34 -15.01 -10.86
C ALA A 431 11.81 -16.44 -11.24
N ALA A 432 10.89 -17.32 -11.67
CA ALA A 432 11.24 -18.66 -12.12
C ALA A 432 12.13 -18.63 -13.38
N TRP A 433 11.87 -17.73 -14.33
CA TRP A 433 12.78 -17.51 -15.47
C TRP A 433 14.16 -17.04 -15.00
N GLN A 434 14.23 -16.09 -14.07
CA GLN A 434 15.53 -15.58 -13.60
C GLN A 434 16.38 -16.69 -12.95
N GLN A 435 15.74 -17.57 -12.18
CA GLN A 435 16.41 -18.68 -11.50
C GLN A 435 16.82 -19.82 -12.44
N THR A 436 16.03 -20.09 -13.49
CA THR A 436 16.21 -21.28 -14.32
C THR A 436 16.78 -21.00 -15.72
N GLY A 437 16.61 -19.79 -16.23
CA GLY A 437 16.86 -19.44 -17.63
C GLY A 437 15.85 -20.05 -18.63
N ASP A 438 14.81 -20.74 -18.17
CA ASP A 438 13.87 -21.43 -19.05
C ASP A 438 12.83 -20.45 -19.64
N GLU A 439 12.90 -20.24 -20.95
CA GLU A 439 12.07 -19.32 -21.71
C GLU A 439 10.56 -19.60 -21.63
N LYS A 440 10.15 -20.82 -21.23
CA LYS A 440 8.71 -21.14 -21.08
C LYS A 440 8.02 -20.25 -20.04
N TYR A 441 8.75 -19.83 -19.00
CA TYR A 441 8.21 -18.97 -17.95
C TYR A 441 7.91 -17.54 -18.44
N LEU A 442 8.53 -17.11 -19.54
CA LEU A 442 8.26 -15.81 -20.16
C LEU A 442 7.05 -15.83 -21.08
N GLN A 443 6.58 -17.01 -21.52
CA GLN A 443 5.52 -17.11 -22.53
C GLN A 443 4.18 -16.49 -22.08
N PRO A 444 3.69 -16.68 -20.84
CA PRO A 444 2.48 -15.98 -20.38
C PRO A 444 2.62 -14.45 -20.42
N ILE A 445 3.77 -13.92 -20.01
CA ILE A 445 4.03 -12.47 -20.00
C ILE A 445 4.07 -11.93 -21.44
N ARG A 446 4.83 -12.58 -22.33
CA ARG A 446 4.96 -12.17 -23.73
C ARG A 446 3.63 -12.24 -24.49
N SER A 447 2.86 -13.31 -24.29
CA SER A 447 1.58 -13.48 -24.97
C SER A 447 0.54 -12.44 -24.53
N MET A 448 0.40 -12.18 -23.22
CA MET A 448 -0.48 -11.12 -22.72
C MET A 448 -0.03 -9.72 -23.17
N ALA A 449 1.28 -9.43 -23.13
CA ALA A 449 1.81 -8.14 -23.60
C ALA A 449 1.60 -7.95 -25.11
N ARG A 450 1.79 -9.00 -25.91
CA ARG A 450 1.49 -9.00 -27.35
C ARG A 450 0.01 -8.70 -27.62
N ILE A 451 -0.91 -9.35 -26.91
CA ILE A 451 -2.35 -9.08 -27.03
C ILE A 451 -2.67 -7.62 -26.70
N CYS A 452 -2.05 -7.07 -25.65
CA CYS A 452 -2.19 -5.65 -25.29
C CYS A 452 -1.69 -4.73 -26.41
N LEU A 453 -0.55 -5.05 -27.03
CA LEU A 453 0.03 -4.26 -28.11
C LEU A 453 -0.83 -4.30 -29.39
N GLU A 454 -1.26 -5.50 -29.78
CA GLU A 454 -2.13 -5.73 -30.96
C GLU A 454 -3.50 -5.04 -30.79
N ASN A 455 -3.99 -4.91 -29.56
CA ASN A 455 -5.30 -4.33 -29.22
C ASN A 455 -5.20 -3.03 -28.42
N ARG A 456 -4.12 -2.25 -28.58
CA ARG A 456 -3.85 -1.03 -27.77
C ARG A 456 -4.93 0.04 -27.81
N ASN A 457 -5.76 0.03 -28.85
CA ASN A 457 -6.87 0.95 -29.05
C ASN A 457 -8.22 0.38 -28.57
N ALA A 458 -8.23 -0.76 -27.89
CA ALA A 458 -9.45 -1.36 -27.37
C ALA A 458 -10.12 -0.45 -26.33
N SER A 459 -11.44 -0.49 -26.28
CA SER A 459 -12.26 0.34 -25.40
C SER A 459 -13.10 -0.49 -24.44
N ALA A 460 -13.73 0.18 -23.47
CA ALA A 460 -14.64 -0.44 -22.52
C ALA A 460 -15.82 -1.19 -23.16
N GLY A 461 -16.15 -0.89 -24.43
CA GLY A 461 -17.24 -1.52 -25.18
C GLY A 461 -16.87 -2.85 -25.85
N ALA A 462 -15.62 -3.30 -25.75
CA ALA A 462 -15.23 -4.60 -26.28
C ALA A 462 -16.01 -5.74 -25.59
N ALA A 463 -16.33 -6.81 -26.34
CA ALA A 463 -17.09 -7.94 -25.82
C ALA A 463 -16.36 -8.62 -24.64
N PRO A 464 -16.98 -8.78 -23.46
CA PRO A 464 -16.37 -9.44 -22.32
C PRO A 464 -15.75 -10.80 -22.68
N GLY A 465 -14.55 -11.07 -22.16
CA GLY A 465 -13.79 -12.29 -22.46
C GLY A 465 -13.00 -12.26 -23.78
N SER A 466 -13.30 -11.36 -24.73
CA SER A 466 -12.52 -11.26 -25.97
C SER A 466 -11.08 -10.76 -25.74
N ALA A 467 -10.17 -10.99 -26.69
CA ALA A 467 -8.80 -10.48 -26.62
C ALA A 467 -8.74 -8.94 -26.51
N ALA A 468 -9.58 -8.22 -27.25
CA ALA A 468 -9.68 -6.76 -27.16
C ALA A 468 -10.16 -6.30 -25.76
N TRP A 469 -11.15 -6.99 -25.19
CA TRP A 469 -11.59 -6.69 -23.82
C TRP A 469 -10.51 -6.99 -22.79
N CYS A 470 -9.77 -8.10 -22.95
CA CYS A 470 -8.65 -8.43 -22.09
C CYS A 470 -7.58 -7.35 -22.13
N ALA A 471 -7.19 -6.90 -23.33
CA ALA A 471 -6.24 -5.82 -23.52
C ALA A 471 -6.72 -4.51 -22.86
N TYR A 472 -7.96 -4.09 -23.11
CA TYR A 472 -8.52 -2.89 -22.45
C TYR A 472 -8.43 -3.00 -20.92
N LYS A 473 -8.84 -4.14 -20.36
CA LYS A 473 -8.81 -4.38 -18.91
C LYS A 473 -7.39 -4.34 -18.36
N LEU A 474 -6.41 -4.97 -19.03
CA LEU A 474 -5.00 -4.98 -18.60
C LEU A 474 -4.34 -3.59 -18.71
N LEU A 475 -4.62 -2.86 -19.78
CA LEU A 475 -4.05 -1.52 -20.04
C LEU A 475 -4.60 -0.44 -19.09
N THR A 476 -5.84 -0.59 -18.63
CA THR A 476 -6.49 0.37 -17.74
C THR A 476 -6.50 -0.06 -16.27
N HIS A 477 -5.93 -1.23 -15.95
CA HIS A 477 -5.93 -1.75 -14.60
C HIS A 477 -4.99 -0.95 -13.70
N THR A 478 -5.53 -0.45 -12.60
CA THR A 478 -4.77 0.28 -11.57
C THR A 478 -4.96 -0.31 -10.17
N ARG A 479 -5.73 -1.41 -10.04
CA ARG A 479 -5.94 -2.10 -8.77
C ARG A 479 -4.89 -3.21 -8.59
N GLN A 480 -4.92 -3.86 -7.42
CA GLN A 480 -3.99 -4.87 -6.91
C GLN A 480 -3.21 -5.64 -7.99
N GLY A 481 -1.89 -5.43 -8.03
CA GLY A 481 -0.98 -6.14 -8.91
C GLY A 481 -1.21 -5.92 -10.41
N PRO A 482 -1.03 -4.69 -10.92
CA PRO A 482 -1.21 -4.41 -12.35
C PRO A 482 -0.13 -5.07 -13.20
N PHE A 483 -0.56 -5.85 -14.20
CA PHE A 483 0.29 -6.61 -15.13
C PHE A 483 1.40 -5.78 -15.78
N LEU A 484 1.14 -4.51 -16.10
CA LEU A 484 2.11 -3.63 -16.76
C LEU A 484 3.36 -3.36 -15.91
N LEU A 485 3.29 -3.50 -14.58
CA LEU A 485 4.48 -3.44 -13.73
C LEU A 485 5.42 -4.64 -13.97
N THR A 486 4.85 -5.82 -14.23
CA THR A 486 5.64 -7.00 -14.63
C THR A 486 6.26 -6.80 -16.01
N VAL A 487 5.54 -6.18 -16.95
CA VAL A 487 6.10 -5.86 -18.29
C VAL A 487 7.28 -4.89 -18.15
N ALA A 488 7.17 -3.88 -17.29
CA ALA A 488 8.26 -2.94 -17.02
C ALA A 488 9.49 -3.64 -16.42
N LYS A 489 9.26 -4.56 -15.47
CA LYS A 489 10.31 -5.40 -14.86
C LYS A 489 10.95 -6.35 -15.89
N TYR A 490 10.13 -7.00 -16.72
CA TYR A 490 10.57 -7.87 -17.82
C TYR A 490 11.51 -7.14 -18.77
N THR A 491 11.13 -5.94 -19.23
CA THR A 491 11.94 -5.16 -20.20
C THR A 491 13.31 -4.80 -19.63
N LEU A 492 13.40 -4.40 -18.35
CA LEU A 492 14.70 -4.10 -17.74
C LEU A 492 15.57 -5.35 -17.51
N LEU A 493 14.98 -6.49 -17.15
CA LEU A 493 15.73 -7.71 -16.87
C LEU A 493 16.21 -8.44 -18.11
N THR A 494 15.38 -8.49 -19.16
CA THR A 494 15.68 -9.20 -20.40
C THR A 494 16.40 -8.32 -21.43
N GLY A 495 16.24 -6.99 -21.32
CA GLY A 495 16.64 -6.04 -22.37
C GLY A 495 15.71 -6.05 -23.58
N ASP A 496 14.64 -6.85 -23.57
CA ASP A 496 13.66 -6.90 -24.66
C ASP A 496 12.72 -5.70 -24.61
N ARG A 497 12.87 -4.81 -25.60
CA ARG A 497 12.12 -3.56 -25.75
C ARG A 497 10.85 -3.71 -26.61
N THR A 498 10.49 -4.92 -27.05
CA THR A 498 9.32 -5.17 -27.91
C THR A 498 8.03 -4.56 -27.35
N TYR A 499 7.88 -4.56 -26.01
CA TYR A 499 6.67 -4.10 -25.32
C TYR A 499 6.84 -2.75 -24.62
N GLU A 500 7.93 -2.01 -24.88
CA GLU A 500 8.24 -0.76 -24.18
C GLU A 500 7.12 0.28 -24.26
N SER A 501 6.44 0.35 -25.41
CA SER A 501 5.32 1.29 -25.61
C SER A 501 4.12 1.07 -24.68
N LEU A 502 4.05 -0.06 -23.97
CA LEU A 502 3.01 -0.36 -22.97
C LEU A 502 3.38 0.12 -21.56
N ILE A 503 4.64 0.52 -21.33
CA ILE A 503 5.14 0.87 -20.00
C ILE A 503 4.72 2.31 -19.67
N ASN A 504 4.10 2.48 -18.51
CA ASN A 504 3.74 3.78 -17.93
C ASN A 504 4.36 3.98 -16.53
N ASP A 505 5.45 3.26 -16.24
CA ASP A 505 6.20 3.43 -14.99
C ASP A 505 7.25 4.53 -15.18
N ALA A 506 7.19 5.57 -14.35
CA ALA A 506 8.03 6.76 -14.50
C ALA A 506 9.53 6.47 -14.27
N TYR A 507 9.86 5.55 -13.36
CA TYR A 507 11.24 5.17 -13.10
C TYR A 507 11.79 4.29 -14.23
N VAL A 508 11.02 3.30 -14.69
CA VAL A 508 11.45 2.44 -15.80
C VAL A 508 11.58 3.24 -17.09
N SER A 509 10.66 4.19 -17.35
CA SER A 509 10.78 5.12 -18.50
C SER A 509 12.08 5.94 -18.43
N PHE A 510 12.45 6.43 -17.25
CA PHE A 510 13.75 7.08 -17.04
C PHE A 510 14.91 6.12 -17.34
N ARG A 511 14.88 4.90 -16.82
CA ARG A 511 15.94 3.88 -17.04
C ARG A 511 16.13 3.51 -18.52
N LEU A 512 15.05 3.55 -19.31
CA LEU A 512 15.09 3.18 -20.74
C LEU A 512 15.44 4.34 -21.69
N SER A 513 15.11 5.58 -21.31
CA SER A 513 15.25 6.75 -22.18
C SER A 513 16.30 7.77 -21.71
N GLY A 514 16.70 7.73 -20.44
CA GLY A 514 17.47 8.78 -19.78
C GLY A 514 16.65 10.04 -19.45
N ASN A 515 15.38 10.13 -19.88
CA ASN A 515 14.52 11.27 -19.59
C ASN A 515 14.03 11.24 -18.14
N ARG A 516 14.53 12.18 -17.34
CA ARG A 516 14.19 12.29 -15.90
C ARG A 516 12.84 12.95 -15.64
N GLN A 517 12.31 13.74 -16.58
CA GLN A 517 11.18 14.64 -16.30
C GLN A 517 9.93 13.90 -15.78
N PRO A 518 9.48 12.78 -16.39
CA PRO A 518 8.31 12.05 -15.86
C PRO A 518 8.51 11.54 -14.44
N MET A 519 9.73 11.08 -14.12
CA MET A 519 10.11 10.63 -12.78
C MET A 519 10.11 11.80 -11.79
N VAL A 520 10.67 12.96 -12.16
CA VAL A 520 10.67 14.17 -11.32
C VAL A 520 9.25 14.65 -11.05
N ASP A 521 8.37 14.66 -12.05
CA ASP A 521 6.97 15.05 -11.88
C ASP A 521 6.20 14.10 -10.96
N ALA A 522 6.48 12.80 -11.04
CA ALA A 522 5.91 11.81 -10.14
C ALA A 522 6.44 11.95 -8.70
N LEU A 523 7.74 12.21 -8.53
CA LEU A 523 8.34 12.54 -7.23
C LEU A 523 7.71 13.81 -6.64
N ARG A 524 7.44 14.82 -7.46
CA ARG A 524 6.81 16.09 -7.02
C ARG A 524 5.42 15.85 -6.45
N LYS A 525 4.60 15.04 -7.12
CA LYS A 525 3.26 14.67 -6.62
C LYS A 525 3.35 13.88 -5.31
N SER A 526 4.29 12.96 -5.21
CA SER A 526 4.52 12.17 -3.99
C SER A 526 4.96 13.05 -2.81
N ALA A 527 5.92 13.96 -3.03
CA ALA A 527 6.41 14.90 -2.01
C ALA A 527 5.33 15.90 -1.59
N ASP A 528 4.48 16.38 -2.51
CA ASP A 528 3.33 17.24 -2.19
C ASP A 528 2.32 16.51 -1.29
N ALA A 529 1.99 15.26 -1.61
CA ALA A 529 1.10 14.44 -0.78
C ALA A 529 1.64 14.26 0.66
N LEU A 530 2.96 14.07 0.80
CA LEU A 530 3.65 13.90 2.08
C LEU A 530 4.09 15.22 2.75
N SER A 531 3.49 16.35 2.37
CA SER A 531 3.80 17.67 2.97
C SER A 531 2.62 18.33 3.70
N ARG A 532 1.45 17.69 3.65
CA ARG A 532 0.18 18.17 4.22
C ARG A 532 -0.63 17.06 4.88
N ASN A 533 -1.52 17.45 5.80
CA ASN A 533 -2.54 16.60 6.41
C ASN A 533 -1.95 15.34 7.07
N PHE A 534 -0.96 15.52 7.93
CA PHE A 534 -0.28 14.41 8.63
C PHE A 534 -1.26 13.51 9.39
N GLU A 535 -2.31 14.11 9.94
CA GLU A 535 -3.43 13.49 10.65
C GLU A 535 -4.14 12.42 9.78
N CYS A 536 -4.21 12.62 8.47
CA CYS A 536 -4.82 11.66 7.54
C CYS A 536 -4.02 10.37 7.33
N TYR A 537 -2.75 10.36 7.74
CA TYR A 537 -1.89 9.17 7.75
C TYR A 537 -1.70 8.61 9.17
N THR A 538 -2.23 9.30 10.19
CA THR A 538 -1.96 9.02 11.60
C THR A 538 -3.24 8.99 12.43
N THR A 539 -3.58 10.10 13.10
CA THR A 539 -4.66 10.17 14.11
C THR A 539 -6.05 9.87 13.54
N GLU A 540 -6.32 10.17 12.26
CA GLU A 540 -7.63 9.91 11.63
C GLU A 540 -7.74 8.53 10.98
N VAL A 541 -6.64 7.77 10.92
CA VAL A 541 -6.67 6.43 10.34
C VAL A 541 -7.26 5.45 11.36
N ARG A 542 -8.19 4.61 10.90
CA ARG A 542 -8.94 3.68 11.75
C ARG A 542 -8.74 2.19 11.43
N TRP A 543 -8.02 1.89 10.36
CA TRP A 543 -7.55 0.55 10.02
C TRP A 543 -6.13 0.66 9.49
N THR A 544 -5.25 -0.21 9.98
CA THR A 544 -3.80 -0.14 9.70
C THR A 544 -3.46 -0.51 8.26
N ASP A 545 -4.33 -1.27 7.59
CA ASP A 545 -4.29 -1.56 6.15
C ASP A 545 -4.85 -0.39 5.29
N ARG A 546 -5.20 0.75 5.90
CA ARG A 546 -5.75 1.95 5.24
C ARG A 546 -4.93 3.23 5.47
N VAL A 547 -3.71 3.14 5.97
CA VAL A 547 -2.87 4.32 6.30
C VAL A 547 -2.73 5.30 5.13
N VAL A 548 -2.55 4.80 3.91
CA VAL A 548 -2.39 5.63 2.70
C VAL A 548 -3.68 5.77 1.89
N ASP A 549 -4.81 5.28 2.40
CA ASP A 549 -6.08 5.24 1.65
C ASP A 549 -6.90 6.53 1.78
N PHE A 550 -6.59 7.36 2.77
CA PHE A 550 -7.32 8.61 2.98
C PHE A 550 -7.22 9.54 1.75
N PRO A 551 -6.02 9.88 1.22
CA PRO A 551 -5.93 10.62 -0.04
C PRO A 551 -6.56 9.89 -1.22
N ARG A 552 -6.35 8.56 -1.29
CA ARG A 552 -6.81 7.71 -2.40
C ARG A 552 -8.32 7.65 -2.56
N ARG A 553 -9.05 7.66 -1.45
CA ARG A 553 -10.51 7.48 -1.45
C ARG A 553 -11.23 8.79 -1.13
N TYR A 554 -10.88 9.45 -0.02
CA TYR A 554 -11.59 10.66 0.43
C TYR A 554 -11.25 11.87 -0.44
N TYR A 555 -9.97 12.23 -0.59
CA TYR A 555 -9.59 13.41 -1.39
C TYR A 555 -9.94 13.23 -2.87
N ALA A 556 -9.62 12.07 -3.46
CA ALA A 556 -10.02 11.78 -4.84
C ALA A 556 -11.54 11.95 -5.10
N SER A 557 -12.37 11.71 -4.09
CA SER A 557 -13.83 11.83 -4.21
C SER A 557 -14.35 13.23 -3.88
N ALA A 558 -13.92 13.81 -2.76
CA ALA A 558 -14.54 14.98 -2.15
C ALA A 558 -13.67 16.24 -2.17
N VAL A 559 -12.36 16.10 -2.36
CA VAL A 559 -11.37 17.21 -2.34
C VAL A 559 -10.30 16.97 -3.42
N PRO A 560 -10.70 16.86 -4.71
CA PRO A 560 -9.83 16.38 -5.79
C PRO A 560 -8.56 17.23 -5.98
N GLU A 561 -8.58 18.50 -5.59
CA GLU A 561 -7.44 19.41 -5.56
C GLU A 561 -6.30 18.94 -4.63
N LEU A 562 -6.59 18.07 -3.65
CA LEU A 562 -5.62 17.46 -2.74
C LEU A 562 -5.35 15.98 -3.04
N ALA A 563 -5.84 15.44 -4.16
CA ALA A 563 -5.83 14.00 -4.45
C ALA A 563 -4.47 13.40 -4.88
N ALA A 564 -3.38 14.18 -4.80
CA ALA A 564 -2.04 13.64 -5.00
C ALA A 564 -1.78 12.50 -4.01
N LEU A 565 -1.17 11.41 -4.48
CA LEU A 565 -0.92 10.21 -3.69
C LEU A 565 0.58 10.07 -3.38
N PRO A 566 0.94 9.62 -2.17
CA PRO A 566 2.30 9.18 -1.90
C PRO A 566 2.59 7.93 -2.74
N ASP A 567 3.67 7.96 -3.53
CA ASP A 567 4.07 6.84 -4.38
C ASP A 567 5.26 6.09 -3.77
N TYR A 568 4.97 5.19 -2.83
CA TYR A 568 6.00 4.36 -2.20
C TYR A 568 6.67 3.40 -3.20
N THR A 569 6.01 3.02 -4.29
CA THR A 569 6.63 2.14 -5.31
C THR A 569 7.72 2.91 -6.06
N LEU A 570 7.44 4.15 -6.46
CA LEU A 570 8.43 5.03 -7.10
C LEU A 570 9.62 5.30 -6.18
N ILE A 571 9.39 5.63 -4.90
CA ILE A 571 10.49 5.91 -3.97
C ILE A 571 11.36 4.67 -3.78
N PHE A 572 10.76 3.49 -3.63
CA PHE A 572 11.52 2.25 -3.53
C PHE A 572 12.30 1.93 -4.82
N ASN A 573 11.66 2.05 -5.98
CA ASN A 573 12.28 1.75 -7.28
C ASN A 573 13.47 2.68 -7.58
N THR A 574 13.28 3.99 -7.39
CA THR A 574 14.35 4.99 -7.56
C THR A 574 15.51 4.75 -6.58
N ALA A 575 15.22 4.45 -5.31
CA ALA A 575 16.24 4.22 -4.30
C ALA A 575 17.01 2.92 -4.51
N THR A 576 16.40 1.88 -5.05
CA THR A 576 16.97 0.52 -4.98
C THR A 576 17.24 -0.15 -6.31
N GLY A 577 16.77 0.41 -7.42
CA GLY A 577 16.90 -0.20 -8.74
C GLY A 577 15.82 -1.23 -9.09
N ASN A 578 14.87 -1.46 -8.18
CA ASN A 578 13.73 -2.34 -8.41
C ASN A 578 12.81 -1.78 -9.51
N ALA A 579 12.03 -2.65 -10.15
CA ALA A 579 10.91 -2.26 -11.01
C ALA A 579 9.61 -2.90 -10.53
N GLY A 580 8.51 -2.17 -10.54
CA GLY A 580 7.23 -2.68 -10.04
C GLY A 580 7.21 -2.93 -8.52
N MET A 581 6.41 -3.90 -8.07
CA MET A 581 6.20 -4.17 -6.63
C MET A 581 7.30 -5.04 -6.02
N ALA A 582 7.57 -4.85 -4.73
CA ALA A 582 8.56 -5.59 -3.94
C ALA A 582 8.01 -6.88 -3.29
N MET A 583 6.86 -7.39 -3.75
CA MET A 583 6.14 -8.49 -3.09
C MET A 583 6.74 -9.87 -3.40
N ASN A 584 6.27 -10.53 -4.46
CA ASN A 584 6.68 -11.90 -4.82
C ASN A 584 8.07 -11.96 -5.47
N TYR A 585 8.48 -10.85 -6.08
CA TYR A 585 9.75 -10.77 -6.78
C TYR A 585 10.34 -9.37 -6.67
N ALA A 586 10.95 -9.06 -5.53
CA ALA A 586 11.76 -7.85 -5.39
C ALA A 586 13.10 -8.05 -6.12
N ASN A 587 13.32 -7.30 -7.19
CA ASN A 587 14.56 -7.27 -7.96
C ASN A 587 15.39 -6.02 -7.64
N ASN A 588 15.35 -5.57 -6.38
CA ASN A 588 16.18 -4.46 -5.95
C ASN A 588 17.67 -4.82 -6.06
N ALA A 589 18.45 -3.90 -6.64
CA ALA A 589 19.88 -4.08 -6.85
C ALA A 589 20.72 -3.78 -5.60
N VAL A 590 20.20 -2.92 -4.72
CA VAL A 590 20.89 -2.45 -3.53
C VAL A 590 19.92 -2.28 -2.35
N ARG A 591 20.44 -2.50 -1.14
CA ARG A 591 19.93 -1.94 0.11
C ARG A 591 20.99 -1.01 0.69
N TRP A 592 20.59 0.19 1.09
CA TRP A 592 21.50 1.15 1.71
C TRP A 592 21.53 0.94 3.22
N LEU A 593 22.68 0.54 3.76
CA LEU A 593 22.87 0.35 5.21
C LEU A 593 23.15 1.72 5.86
N THR A 594 22.13 2.56 5.88
CA THR A 594 22.09 3.87 6.52
C THR A 594 20.63 4.27 6.77
N SER A 595 20.41 5.21 7.69
CA SER A 595 19.12 5.84 7.88
C SER A 595 18.57 6.46 6.58
N PRO A 596 17.26 6.35 6.31
CA PRO A 596 16.58 7.02 5.19
C PRO A 596 16.52 8.54 5.35
N ARG A 597 16.94 9.08 6.50
CA ARG A 597 16.95 10.53 6.79
C ARG A 597 18.12 11.21 6.09
N ASN A 598 17.93 12.47 5.67
CA ASN A 598 18.96 13.34 5.07
C ASN A 598 19.73 12.69 3.92
N ILE A 599 19.05 11.93 3.07
CA ILE A 599 19.65 11.29 1.89
C ILE A 599 18.68 11.26 0.71
N ALA A 600 19.25 11.30 -0.48
CA ALA A 600 18.60 10.86 -1.71
C ALA A 600 19.53 9.87 -2.42
N ALA A 601 18.93 8.85 -3.03
CA ALA A 601 19.62 7.83 -3.80
C ALA A 601 18.81 7.51 -5.06
N LEU A 602 19.42 7.66 -6.23
CA LEU A 602 18.81 7.33 -7.51
C LEU A 602 19.66 6.29 -8.22
N VAL A 603 19.18 5.05 -8.27
CA VAL A 603 19.82 4.00 -9.05
C VAL A 603 19.59 4.26 -10.53
N THR A 604 20.68 4.45 -11.27
CA THR A 604 20.67 4.82 -12.69
C THR A 604 20.97 3.63 -13.60
N ASP A 605 21.68 2.62 -13.10
CA ASP A 605 22.00 1.41 -13.86
C ASP A 605 22.10 0.18 -12.95
N THR A 606 21.68 -0.97 -13.47
CA THR A 606 21.66 -2.25 -12.75
C THR A 606 21.91 -3.37 -13.75
N GLY A 607 22.72 -4.34 -13.37
CA GLY A 607 22.89 -5.57 -14.14
C GLY A 607 23.69 -6.60 -13.35
N LYS A 608 23.89 -7.77 -13.96
CA LYS A 608 24.61 -8.87 -13.33
C LYS A 608 26.10 -8.60 -13.08
N LYS A 609 26.67 -7.63 -13.80
CA LYS A 609 28.10 -7.27 -13.75
C LYS A 609 28.37 -5.78 -13.51
N LYS A 610 27.32 -5.00 -13.27
CA LYS A 610 27.43 -3.55 -13.10
C LYS A 610 26.31 -3.00 -12.22
N PHE A 611 26.59 -1.89 -11.57
CA PHE A 611 25.63 -1.12 -10.81
C PHE A 611 26.05 0.35 -10.81
N ALA A 612 25.08 1.27 -10.91
CA ALA A 612 25.36 2.70 -10.77
C ALA A 612 24.24 3.44 -10.05
N ALA A 613 24.61 4.43 -9.25
CA ALA A 613 23.68 5.29 -8.54
C ALA A 613 24.21 6.72 -8.35
N GLU A 614 23.30 7.68 -8.37
CA GLU A 614 23.54 9.05 -7.89
C GLU A 614 23.13 9.14 -6.42
N LEU A 615 23.95 9.79 -5.59
CA LEU A 615 23.79 9.86 -4.15
C LEU A 615 23.98 11.30 -3.68
N TYR A 616 23.11 11.77 -2.80
CA TYR A 616 23.22 13.09 -2.17
C TYR A 616 22.95 13.00 -0.67
N HIS A 617 23.88 13.50 0.14
CA HIS A 617 23.71 13.61 1.59
C HIS A 617 23.44 15.06 1.99
N PHE A 618 22.36 15.28 2.75
CA PHE A 618 21.89 16.62 3.14
C PHE A 618 22.41 17.10 4.50
N GLY A 619 23.16 16.28 5.23
CA GLY A 619 23.72 16.65 6.53
C GLY A 619 25.02 17.44 6.39
N ASP A 620 25.39 18.16 7.44
CA ASP A 620 26.53 19.09 7.45
C ASP A 620 27.90 18.40 7.67
N LYS A 621 27.92 17.09 7.86
CA LYS A 621 29.13 16.29 8.06
C LYS A 621 29.15 15.13 7.08
N PRO A 622 30.34 14.61 6.71
CA PRO A 622 30.42 13.40 5.91
C PRO A 622 29.62 12.25 6.55
N ARG A 623 28.92 11.49 5.71
CA ARG A 623 28.13 10.32 6.12
C ARG A 623 28.86 9.05 5.75
N GLU A 624 29.17 8.22 6.75
CA GLU A 624 29.57 6.83 6.54
C GLU A 624 28.33 5.95 6.34
N MET A 625 28.39 5.06 5.35
CA MET A 625 27.33 4.11 5.06
C MET A 625 27.87 2.92 4.26
N GLU A 626 27.04 1.90 4.06
CA GLU A 626 27.37 0.79 3.16
C GLU A 626 26.26 0.58 2.12
N ALA A 627 26.63 0.08 0.95
CA ALA A 627 25.72 -0.48 -0.03
C ALA A 627 25.79 -2.01 0.04
N GLU A 628 24.66 -2.67 0.31
CA GLU A 628 24.51 -4.12 0.18
C GLU A 628 23.95 -4.44 -1.21
N LEU A 629 24.79 -4.97 -2.09
CA LEU A 629 24.50 -5.26 -3.49
C LEU A 629 23.95 -6.68 -3.64
N LEU A 630 22.83 -6.81 -4.36
CA LEU A 630 21.99 -8.02 -4.35
C LEU A 630 21.91 -8.78 -5.68
N LEU A 631 22.34 -8.17 -6.79
CA LEU A 631 22.17 -8.71 -8.14
C LEU A 631 23.47 -9.03 -8.88
N LEU A 632 24.62 -8.71 -8.30
CA LEU A 632 25.92 -8.99 -8.93
C LEU A 632 26.21 -10.49 -8.90
N GLU A 633 26.68 -11.03 -10.03
CA GLU A 633 27.20 -12.39 -10.11
C GLU A 633 28.51 -12.53 -9.33
N ARG A 634 28.84 -13.76 -8.93
CA ARG A 634 30.13 -14.06 -8.30
C ARG A 634 31.28 -13.58 -9.19
N GLY A 635 32.23 -12.85 -8.62
CA GLY A 635 33.32 -12.25 -9.39
C GLY A 635 34.12 -11.20 -8.61
N GLN A 636 35.09 -10.60 -9.29
CA GLN A 636 35.86 -9.47 -8.80
C GLN A 636 35.33 -8.18 -9.39
N TYR A 637 35.19 -7.16 -8.54
CA TYR A 637 34.58 -5.90 -8.90
C TYR A 637 35.41 -4.74 -8.39
N GLU A 638 35.19 -3.59 -9.02
CA GLU A 638 35.65 -2.30 -8.54
C GLU A 638 34.44 -1.42 -8.25
N ALA A 639 34.46 -0.71 -7.12
CA ALA A 639 33.53 0.37 -6.83
C ALA A 639 34.29 1.69 -6.81
N VAL A 640 33.81 2.67 -7.58
CA VAL A 640 34.37 4.01 -7.67
C VAL A 640 33.29 5.03 -7.32
N LEU A 641 33.59 5.91 -6.37
CA LEU A 641 32.74 7.04 -5.99
C LEU A 641 33.38 8.32 -6.50
N ARG A 642 32.61 9.15 -7.21
CA ARG A 642 33.07 10.44 -7.76
C ARG A 642 32.11 11.56 -7.42
N MET A 643 32.60 12.77 -7.24
CA MET A 643 31.73 13.96 -7.31
C MET A 643 31.27 14.17 -8.75
N THR A 644 30.09 14.73 -8.94
CA THR A 644 29.53 14.96 -10.30
C THR A 644 29.79 16.37 -10.83
N ASP A 645 30.23 17.29 -9.97
CA ASP A 645 30.53 18.68 -10.32
C ASP A 645 31.99 18.88 -10.77
N GLY A 646 32.22 19.95 -11.53
CA GLY A 646 33.49 20.64 -11.85
C GLY A 646 34.67 19.81 -12.39
N ALA A 647 35.15 18.84 -11.61
CA ALA A 647 36.36 18.06 -11.87
C ALA A 647 36.12 16.53 -11.91
N LYS A 648 34.88 16.06 -11.68
CA LYS A 648 34.56 14.62 -11.52
C LYS A 648 35.54 13.90 -10.57
N LYS A 649 35.88 14.58 -9.47
CA LYS A 649 36.93 14.14 -8.54
C LYS A 649 36.59 12.76 -7.99
N GLU A 650 37.52 11.81 -8.15
CA GLU A 650 37.44 10.52 -7.51
C GLU A 650 37.60 10.69 -5.99
N LEU A 651 36.60 10.25 -5.24
CA LEU A 651 36.57 10.30 -3.77
C LEU A 651 37.11 9.01 -3.18
N SER A 652 36.79 7.87 -3.80
CA SER A 652 37.25 6.56 -3.36
C SER A 652 37.21 5.55 -4.49
N ARG A 653 38.13 4.59 -4.46
CA ARG A 653 38.15 3.39 -5.30
C ARG A 653 38.45 2.18 -4.43
N GLN A 654 37.64 1.15 -4.55
CA GLN A 654 37.81 -0.09 -3.78
C GLN A 654 37.58 -1.33 -4.64
N SER A 655 38.40 -2.34 -4.39
CA SER A 655 38.26 -3.67 -4.99
C SER A 655 37.48 -4.55 -4.02
N PHE A 656 36.55 -5.36 -4.51
CA PHE A 656 35.87 -6.32 -3.66
C PHE A 656 35.45 -7.56 -4.46
N ALA A 657 35.25 -8.66 -3.73
CA ALA A 657 34.81 -9.92 -4.30
C ALA A 657 33.34 -10.17 -3.94
N VAL A 658 32.53 -10.51 -4.94
CA VAL A 658 31.18 -11.03 -4.74
C VAL A 658 31.29 -12.55 -4.60
N LYS A 659 31.05 -13.07 -3.39
CA LYS A 659 31.16 -14.52 -3.07
C LYS A 659 29.81 -15.23 -3.01
N GLY A 660 28.74 -14.50 -2.78
CA GLY A 660 27.37 -15.03 -2.67
C GLY A 660 26.36 -13.99 -3.13
N ALA A 661 25.10 -14.18 -2.74
CA ALA A 661 23.98 -13.32 -3.15
C ALA A 661 24.06 -11.88 -2.62
N ARG A 662 25.02 -11.57 -1.76
CA ARG A 662 25.21 -10.25 -1.13
C ARG A 662 26.68 -9.89 -1.08
N ALA A 663 26.99 -8.66 -1.45
CA ALA A 663 28.30 -8.05 -1.25
C ALA A 663 28.12 -6.65 -0.66
N ARG A 664 29.01 -6.26 0.24
CA ARG A 664 28.96 -4.95 0.89
C ARG A 664 30.14 -4.09 0.47
N VAL A 665 29.82 -2.82 0.26
CA VAL A 665 30.71 -1.77 -0.24
C VAL A 665 30.59 -0.60 0.73
N LYS A 666 31.68 -0.23 1.38
CA LYS A 666 31.73 0.95 2.26
C LYS A 666 31.78 2.22 1.43
N ILE A 667 31.06 3.25 1.86
CA ILE A 667 30.93 4.52 1.14
C ILE A 667 30.98 5.64 2.19
N THR A 668 31.73 6.69 1.90
CA THR A 668 31.70 7.94 2.67
C THR A 668 31.20 9.06 1.76
N LEU A 669 29.98 9.51 1.97
CA LEU A 669 29.40 10.62 1.21
C LEU A 669 29.82 11.95 1.82
N PRO A 670 30.38 12.89 1.04
CA PRO A 670 30.55 14.27 1.48
C PRO A 670 29.20 14.94 1.79
N SER A 671 29.26 15.96 2.63
CA SER A 671 28.12 16.80 2.96
C SER A 671 27.72 17.66 1.76
N ARG A 672 26.45 17.62 1.37
CA ARG A 672 25.82 18.53 0.41
C ARG A 672 26.46 18.55 -0.98
N GLU A 673 26.86 17.38 -1.43
CA GLU A 673 27.53 17.17 -2.71
C GLU A 673 26.91 16.00 -3.46
N LEU A 674 26.66 16.17 -4.76
CA LEU A 674 26.12 15.12 -5.61
C LEU A 674 27.24 14.17 -6.05
N CYS A 675 27.14 12.92 -5.60
CA CYS A 675 28.08 11.86 -5.92
C CYS A 675 27.50 10.85 -6.90
N PHE A 676 28.37 10.23 -7.69
CA PHE A 676 28.07 9.11 -8.56
C PHE A 676 28.89 7.90 -8.14
N LEU A 677 28.19 6.83 -7.75
CA LEU A 677 28.76 5.53 -7.45
C LEU A 677 28.65 4.66 -8.69
N GLU A 678 29.77 4.13 -9.14
CA GLU A 678 29.86 3.18 -10.24
C GLU A 678 30.52 1.90 -9.76
N ILE A 679 29.94 0.76 -10.12
CA ILE A 679 30.47 -0.56 -9.81
C ILE A 679 30.50 -1.37 -11.10
N SER A 680 31.65 -1.96 -11.41
CA SER A 680 31.85 -2.77 -12.61
C SER A 680 32.72 -3.98 -12.32
N ALA A 681 32.46 -5.08 -13.01
CA ALA A 681 33.35 -6.24 -13.02
C ALA A 681 34.76 -5.82 -13.48
N ARG A 682 35.78 -6.41 -12.86
CA ARG A 682 37.19 -6.23 -13.22
C ARG A 682 37.65 -7.17 -14.32
#